data_AF-A0A931UYI9-F1
#
_entry.id   AF-A0A931UYI9-F1
#
_cell.length_a   1.000
_cell.length_b   1.000
_cell.length_c   1.000
_cell.angle_alpha   90.00
_cell.angle_beta   90.00
_cell.angle_gamma   90.00
#
_symmetry.space_group_name_H-M   'P 1'
#
loop_
_entity.id
_entity.type
_entity.pdbx_description
1 polymer ?
#
loop_
_entity_poly.entity_id
_entity_poly.type
_entity_poly.pdbx_seq_one_letter_code
_entity_poly.pdbx_strand_id
1 'polypeptide(L)'
;MRLLARLGTLLVGGALVACSAPEGGEAPEKPKKDTGGEITPPWDEDTWFEEDAPEGPSCLDGILDGEESDVDCGGGSCPRCGDGRTCINGADCASGVCTAGVCGAPSCTDKSKNGDETDVDCGGACPKCADGGGCKAPADCTSGSCSGGKCVGASCDDKAHNGDESDVDCGGSKCIKCTDGMKCTSAFDCQSSTCTGGICVSASCSDKIRNGSETDIDCGGGSCPKCATSKLCNVAADCASLKCVSGKCAASSCSDGIKNGYEADVDCGGYCADCANGKTCDSNNDCRSALCSAGICSSSCGNLKLDGTETDVDCGGLCTACANGKKCKAAADCTSGVCSLGICKAPSCTDGAKNGTETDTDCGGSCTTKCALGKMCGVAGDCASGVCTGGVCTAPSCTDKLKNGTETDVDCGGSACPACANGAACKVGSDCTSNTCTSATCVAPSCSDAVKNGTATDTDCGGGTCAKCGAGKSCSVNLDCKANRCTSVGGAAATCVGDCPNGTKDGAETDVDCGGGTCAKCSDGKACTTGSDCLTGTCVSGLCRARSCKDLKVAAPTTPSGVYVISPNGTTSTQVYCDMTTDGGGWTLFSINGDVTIASGTCAHRLKSDAPACGSSLPSLTADWQLPGSVQSLVSFKEILVAAYTTPGFIAAASKLTLSATTTVGTGTFTVVPTGVSGSPLSCADSETLFSARTRVSVDAKGYTVWGEPDSTCTASAGVDANLGLDVPQGDGYHFDPGFDTNDDLSCGCVGLYKPSDLGTRRGFWAVR
;
A
#
# COMPACT_ATOMS: atom_id res chain seq x y z
N MET A 1 4.46 12.62 30.63
CA MET A 1 3.06 13.09 30.65
C MET A 1 2.15 11.86 30.63
N ARG A 2 1.13 11.61 31.48
CA ARG A 2 0.49 12.38 32.56
C ARG A 2 -0.10 13.76 32.18
N LEU A 3 -1.42 13.82 32.00
CA LEU A 3 -2.45 14.47 32.86
C LEU A 3 -3.86 14.05 32.30
N LEU A 4 -4.86 13.65 33.10
CA LEU A 4 -5.89 14.44 33.84
C LEU A 4 -6.85 15.27 32.94
N ALA A 5 -8.17 15.37 33.19
CA ALA A 5 -9.02 14.78 34.24
C ALA A 5 -10.55 14.81 33.90
N ARG A 6 -11.32 14.13 34.78
CA ARG A 6 -12.78 14.20 35.07
C ARG A 6 -13.62 15.34 34.44
N LEU A 7 -14.79 14.96 33.91
CA LEU A 7 -16.17 15.49 34.13
C LEU A 7 -17.12 14.66 33.23
N GLY A 8 -18.44 14.51 33.45
CA GLY A 8 -19.28 14.92 34.57
C GLY A 8 -20.58 15.64 34.16
N THR A 9 -21.75 15.02 34.42
CA THR A 9 -23.06 15.67 34.65
C THR A 9 -23.98 16.01 33.44
N LEU A 10 -25.23 15.49 33.47
CA LEU A 10 -26.50 15.91 32.79
C LEU A 10 -26.56 15.98 31.22
N LEU A 11 -27.60 15.43 30.56
CA LEU A 11 -28.94 16.00 30.23
C LEU A 11 -28.86 17.35 29.48
N VAL A 12 -29.55 17.59 28.36
CA VAL A 12 -30.98 17.43 27.96
C VAL A 12 -31.08 17.20 26.43
N GLY A 13 -32.12 16.64 25.78
CA GLY A 13 -33.38 16.03 26.23
C GLY A 13 -34.63 16.54 25.49
N GLY A 14 -35.47 15.63 24.94
CA GLY A 14 -36.81 15.92 24.41
C GLY A 14 -36.97 15.94 22.87
N ALA A 15 -38.16 15.64 22.30
CA ALA A 15 -39.41 15.19 22.94
C ALA A 15 -40.43 14.54 21.97
N LEU A 16 -41.51 14.01 22.58
CA LEU A 16 -42.80 13.51 22.06
C LEU A 16 -42.85 12.01 21.63
N VAL A 17 -43.97 11.25 21.70
CA VAL A 17 -45.14 11.12 22.63
C VAL A 17 -46.08 10.00 22.07
N ALA A 18 -46.87 9.20 22.80
CA ALA A 18 -46.84 8.62 24.16
C ALA A 18 -48.00 7.59 24.32
N CYS A 19 -47.96 6.77 25.40
CA CYS A 19 -49.00 5.82 25.88
C CYS A 19 -49.24 4.56 25.00
N SER A 20 -49.60 3.36 25.53
CA SER A 20 -50.13 2.97 26.87
C SER A 20 -49.51 1.66 27.44
N ALA A 21 -49.93 1.26 28.65
CA ALA A 21 -49.51 0.09 29.48
C ALA A 21 -50.09 -1.28 28.98
N PRO A 22 -49.89 -2.49 29.61
CA PRO A 22 -49.45 -2.78 31.01
C PRO A 22 -48.52 -4.03 31.29
N GLU A 23 -48.18 -4.21 32.58
CA GLU A 23 -47.92 -5.45 33.41
C GLU A 23 -47.07 -6.64 32.88
N GLY A 24 -46.28 -7.41 33.66
CA GLY A 24 -45.87 -7.42 35.09
C GLY A 24 -44.74 -8.49 35.32
N GLY A 25 -43.78 -8.36 36.26
CA GLY A 25 -43.81 -8.89 37.66
C GLY A 25 -43.07 -10.24 37.80
N GLU A 26 -41.78 -10.34 38.17
CA GLU A 26 -41.18 -10.39 39.56
C GLU A 26 -41.35 -11.75 40.31
N ALA A 27 -40.60 -12.17 41.35
CA ALA A 27 -39.21 -11.99 41.86
C ALA A 27 -39.02 -12.91 43.13
N PRO A 28 -37.80 -13.16 43.70
CA PRO A 28 -37.58 -14.22 44.72
C PRO A 28 -37.51 -13.77 46.22
N GLU A 29 -37.23 -14.74 47.12
CA GLU A 29 -37.09 -14.67 48.61
C GLU A 29 -36.10 -13.61 49.16
N LYS A 30 -35.93 -13.25 50.46
CA LYS A 30 -36.19 -13.78 51.85
C LYS A 30 -35.94 -12.59 52.86
N PRO A 31 -35.87 -12.66 54.24
CA PRO A 31 -36.23 -13.65 55.27
C PRO A 31 -37.08 -13.07 56.47
N LYS A 32 -37.01 -13.66 57.70
CA LYS A 32 -37.91 -13.47 58.89
C LYS A 32 -37.44 -12.46 59.99
N LYS A 33 -38.37 -12.01 60.88
CA LYS A 33 -38.23 -12.09 62.37
C LYS A 33 -39.48 -11.73 63.24
N ASP A 34 -39.78 -12.62 64.21
CA ASP A 34 -40.24 -12.50 65.63
C ASP A 34 -41.43 -11.63 66.16
N THR A 35 -41.95 -12.09 67.32
CA THR A 35 -42.96 -11.51 68.26
C THR A 35 -44.45 -11.52 67.83
N GLY A 36 -45.45 -11.68 68.72
CA GLY A 36 -45.46 -12.14 70.14
C GLY A 36 -46.52 -11.46 71.05
N GLY A 37 -47.44 -12.20 71.66
CA GLY A 37 -48.35 -11.73 72.74
C GLY A 37 -49.84 -12.11 72.62
N GLU A 38 -50.50 -12.40 73.75
CA GLU A 38 -51.93 -12.81 73.87
C GLU A 38 -52.89 -11.66 74.21
N ILE A 39 -54.20 -11.82 73.92
CA ILE A 39 -55.32 -11.27 74.71
C ILE A 39 -56.60 -12.15 74.54
N THR A 40 -57.57 -12.00 75.46
CA THR A 40 -58.59 -13.02 75.84
C THR A 40 -60.06 -12.71 75.46
N PRO A 41 -61.00 -13.70 75.53
CA PRO A 41 -62.46 -13.59 75.22
C PRO A 41 -63.29 -13.08 76.46
N PRO A 42 -64.65 -13.21 76.64
CA PRO A 42 -65.73 -13.94 75.90
C PRO A 42 -67.11 -13.18 75.78
N TRP A 43 -68.21 -13.92 75.50
CA TRP A 43 -69.65 -13.84 75.94
C TRP A 43 -70.42 -14.97 75.17
N ASP A 44 -71.30 -15.88 75.65
CA ASP A 44 -72.36 -15.96 76.70
C ASP A 44 -73.77 -15.53 76.19
N GLU A 45 -74.92 -16.22 76.38
CA GLU A 45 -75.38 -17.53 76.95
C GLU A 45 -76.65 -18.05 76.19
N ASP A 46 -77.27 -19.20 76.60
CA ASP A 46 -78.73 -19.28 76.95
C ASP A 46 -79.27 -20.69 77.41
N THR A 47 -79.62 -20.85 78.71
CA THR A 47 -80.80 -21.60 79.30
C THR A 47 -81.03 -23.15 79.15
N TRP A 48 -81.71 -23.96 80.02
CA TRP A 48 -82.18 -23.91 81.45
C TRP A 48 -82.82 -25.27 81.94
N PHE A 49 -82.77 -25.59 83.26
CA PHE A 49 -83.76 -26.37 84.12
C PHE A 49 -83.99 -27.91 83.89
N GLU A 50 -84.43 -28.81 84.81
CA GLU A 50 -84.75 -28.86 86.28
C GLU A 50 -84.60 -30.33 86.88
N GLU A 51 -85.21 -30.70 88.03
CA GLU A 51 -84.79 -31.79 88.98
C GLU A 51 -85.62 -33.15 89.04
N ASP A 52 -84.93 -34.20 89.55
CA ASP A 52 -85.33 -35.33 90.45
C ASP A 52 -86.18 -36.61 90.12
N ALA A 53 -85.58 -37.77 90.49
CA ALA A 53 -86.11 -39.07 90.99
C ALA A 53 -86.95 -40.02 90.08
N PRO A 54 -86.95 -41.38 90.30
CA PRO A 54 -86.39 -42.17 91.40
C PRO A 54 -85.29 -43.21 91.01
N GLU A 55 -84.85 -44.03 91.98
CA GLU A 55 -83.80 -45.06 91.83
C GLU A 55 -84.13 -46.18 90.82
N GLY A 56 -83.09 -46.74 90.18
CA GLY A 56 -83.18 -47.72 89.09
C GLY A 56 -82.23 -48.92 89.23
N PRO A 57 -82.14 -49.78 88.19
CA PRO A 57 -81.41 -51.07 88.21
C PRO A 57 -79.89 -50.94 88.37
N SER A 58 -79.24 -52.05 88.75
CA SER A 58 -77.87 -52.07 89.30
C SER A 58 -77.04 -53.26 88.79
N CYS A 59 -75.94 -52.97 88.11
CA CYS A 59 -75.10 -53.88 87.31
C CYS A 59 -74.35 -55.05 88.04
N LEU A 60 -74.82 -55.53 89.20
CA LEU A 60 -74.15 -56.51 90.07
C LEU A 60 -75.15 -57.30 90.95
N ASP A 61 -76.45 -57.37 90.60
CA ASP A 61 -77.49 -58.00 91.44
C ASP A 61 -77.83 -59.45 91.07
N GLY A 62 -77.29 -59.98 89.97
CA GLY A 62 -77.41 -61.37 89.53
C GLY A 62 -78.57 -61.67 88.59
N ILE A 63 -79.25 -60.66 88.02
CA ILE A 63 -80.27 -60.83 86.97
C ILE A 63 -79.99 -59.92 85.77
N LEU A 64 -80.45 -60.33 84.58
CA LEU A 64 -80.38 -59.50 83.37
C LEU A 64 -81.54 -58.48 83.39
N ASP A 65 -81.29 -57.26 83.86
CA ASP A 65 -82.20 -56.14 83.69
C ASP A 65 -81.49 -54.80 83.35
N GLY A 66 -82.20 -53.67 83.43
CA GLY A 66 -81.66 -52.36 83.05
C GLY A 66 -81.22 -52.26 81.58
N GLU A 67 -79.96 -51.87 81.35
CA GLU A 67 -79.34 -51.76 80.02
C GLU A 67 -78.44 -52.97 79.66
N GLU A 68 -78.40 -54.01 80.50
CA GLU A 68 -77.42 -55.09 80.37
C GLU A 68 -77.59 -55.93 79.09
N SER A 69 -76.48 -56.51 78.62
CA SER A 69 -76.47 -57.41 77.45
C SER A 69 -76.24 -58.89 77.80
N ASP A 70 -75.64 -59.17 78.96
CA ASP A 70 -75.62 -60.47 79.65
C ASP A 70 -75.62 -60.19 81.17
N VAL A 71 -75.96 -61.16 82.01
CA VAL A 71 -76.18 -60.96 83.45
C VAL A 71 -74.96 -60.35 84.13
N ASP A 72 -75.16 -59.21 84.81
CA ASP A 72 -74.16 -58.35 85.48
C ASP A 72 -73.16 -57.66 84.52
N CYS A 73 -73.43 -57.57 83.19
CA CYS A 73 -72.49 -56.96 82.23
C CYS A 73 -73.07 -56.43 80.90
N GLY A 74 -72.30 -55.53 80.27
CA GLY A 74 -72.61 -54.93 78.98
C GLY A 74 -73.69 -53.84 79.04
N GLY A 75 -73.97 -53.17 77.92
CA GLY A 75 -74.65 -51.89 77.95
C GLY A 75 -73.73 -50.74 78.37
N GLY A 76 -74.15 -49.50 78.12
CA GLY A 76 -73.28 -48.32 78.31
C GLY A 76 -72.93 -48.00 79.76
N SER A 77 -73.75 -48.49 80.70
CA SER A 77 -73.70 -48.14 82.12
C SER A 77 -72.98 -49.17 83.01
N CYS A 78 -72.71 -50.38 82.51
CA CYS A 78 -72.27 -51.54 83.31
C CYS A 78 -70.85 -52.04 82.91
N PRO A 79 -70.22 -52.91 83.73
CA PRO A 79 -68.93 -53.50 83.39
C PRO A 79 -68.99 -54.30 82.09
N ARG A 80 -67.95 -54.24 81.25
CA ARG A 80 -67.96 -54.96 79.97
C ARG A 80 -67.86 -56.47 80.15
N CYS A 81 -68.68 -57.19 79.39
CA CYS A 81 -68.74 -58.64 79.35
C CYS A 81 -67.43 -59.27 78.84
N GLY A 82 -66.97 -60.35 79.49
CA GLY A 82 -65.83 -61.14 79.01
C GLY A 82 -66.19 -62.09 77.85
N ASP A 83 -65.17 -62.56 77.13
CA ASP A 83 -65.33 -63.45 75.97
C ASP A 83 -66.23 -64.66 76.27
N GLY A 84 -67.15 -64.97 75.34
CA GLY A 84 -68.16 -66.03 75.47
C GLY A 84 -69.48 -65.60 76.12
N ARG A 85 -69.58 -64.38 76.68
CA ARG A 85 -70.85 -63.77 77.12
C ARG A 85 -71.64 -63.17 75.95
N THR A 86 -72.93 -62.94 76.18
CA THR A 86 -73.88 -62.34 75.25
C THR A 86 -73.66 -60.82 75.11
N CYS A 87 -73.95 -60.26 73.94
CA CYS A 87 -73.76 -58.85 73.64
C CYS A 87 -74.73 -58.35 72.55
N ILE A 88 -74.96 -57.04 72.50
CA ILE A 88 -75.74 -56.38 71.45
C ILE A 88 -74.80 -55.71 70.44
N ASN A 89 -73.69 -55.14 70.91
CA ASN A 89 -72.70 -54.43 70.12
C ASN A 89 -71.29 -54.54 70.73
N GLY A 90 -70.26 -54.13 69.98
CA GLY A 90 -68.86 -54.28 70.40
C GLY A 90 -68.50 -53.58 71.72
N ALA A 91 -69.16 -52.46 72.05
CA ALA A 91 -68.88 -51.72 73.28
C ALA A 91 -69.32 -52.45 74.56
N ASP A 92 -70.16 -53.48 74.45
CA ASP A 92 -70.58 -54.34 75.56
C ASP A 92 -69.46 -55.31 75.98
N CYS A 93 -68.55 -55.64 75.05
CA CYS A 93 -67.53 -56.67 75.22
C CYS A 93 -66.18 -56.08 75.66
N ALA A 94 -65.50 -56.74 76.60
CA ALA A 94 -64.17 -56.32 77.09
C ALA A 94 -63.11 -56.34 75.98
N SER A 95 -63.26 -57.21 74.98
CA SER A 95 -62.46 -57.28 73.75
C SER A 95 -62.80 -56.20 72.70
N GLY A 96 -63.95 -55.54 72.83
CA GLY A 96 -64.52 -54.68 71.77
C GLY A 96 -65.28 -55.44 70.68
N VAL A 97 -65.27 -56.78 70.68
CA VAL A 97 -65.75 -57.61 69.56
C VAL A 97 -67.04 -58.34 69.92
N CYS A 98 -68.18 -57.85 69.43
CA CYS A 98 -69.46 -58.57 69.49
C CYS A 98 -69.79 -59.16 68.12
N THR A 99 -69.73 -60.48 67.98
CA THR A 99 -70.00 -61.18 66.71
C THR A 99 -71.13 -62.19 66.90
N ALA A 100 -72.17 -62.10 66.06
CA ALA A 100 -73.38 -62.93 66.15
C ALA A 100 -74.08 -62.91 67.54
N GLY A 101 -73.92 -61.81 68.30
CA GLY A 101 -74.51 -61.63 69.63
C GLY A 101 -73.68 -62.22 70.79
N VAL A 102 -72.43 -62.63 70.55
CA VAL A 102 -71.51 -63.15 71.58
C VAL A 102 -70.16 -62.43 71.51
N CYS A 103 -69.57 -62.13 72.67
CA CYS A 103 -68.25 -61.53 72.80
C CYS A 103 -67.16 -62.49 72.33
N GLY A 104 -66.40 -62.10 71.31
CA GLY A 104 -65.28 -62.85 70.76
C GLY A 104 -63.94 -62.34 71.28
N ALA A 105 -62.91 -63.19 71.24
CA ALA A 105 -61.54 -62.77 71.45
C ALA A 105 -61.06 -61.85 70.30
N PRO A 106 -60.16 -60.88 70.56
CA PRO A 106 -59.63 -59.94 69.56
C PRO A 106 -58.88 -60.65 68.42
N SER A 107 -58.95 -60.10 67.20
CA SER A 107 -58.35 -60.71 66.01
C SER A 107 -57.88 -59.67 64.98
N CYS A 108 -56.69 -59.88 64.41
CA CYS A 108 -55.99 -59.03 63.43
C CYS A 108 -56.67 -58.82 62.04
N THR A 109 -58.00 -58.96 61.96
CA THR A 109 -58.85 -58.70 60.79
C THR A 109 -60.29 -58.29 61.19
N ASP A 110 -60.55 -57.97 62.46
CA ASP A 110 -61.89 -57.65 62.98
C ASP A 110 -62.29 -56.17 62.80
N LYS A 111 -61.35 -55.33 62.37
CA LYS A 111 -61.48 -53.88 62.10
C LYS A 111 -61.65 -53.01 63.32
N SER A 112 -61.31 -53.53 64.50
CA SER A 112 -61.28 -52.80 65.77
C SER A 112 -59.88 -52.84 66.32
N LYS A 113 -59.30 -51.67 66.64
CA LYS A 113 -57.98 -51.63 67.30
C LYS A 113 -58.07 -52.13 68.73
N ASN A 114 -57.83 -53.43 68.92
CA ASN A 114 -57.94 -54.15 70.18
C ASN A 114 -56.67 -54.98 70.43
N GLY A 115 -56.69 -55.89 71.42
CA GLY A 115 -55.53 -56.73 71.74
C GLY A 115 -54.26 -55.91 72.05
N ASP A 116 -53.13 -56.28 71.44
CA ASP A 116 -51.84 -55.58 71.54
C ASP A 116 -51.54 -54.64 70.35
N GLU A 117 -52.47 -54.52 69.39
CA GLU A 117 -52.33 -53.78 68.12
C GLU A 117 -51.83 -52.34 68.27
N THR A 118 -51.18 -51.84 67.22
CA THR A 118 -50.63 -50.47 67.17
C THR A 118 -51.32 -49.58 66.14
N ASP A 119 -52.02 -50.15 65.17
CA ASP A 119 -53.18 -49.55 64.49
C ASP A 119 -54.23 -50.61 64.19
N VAL A 120 -55.41 -50.23 63.68
CA VAL A 120 -56.50 -51.18 63.37
C VAL A 120 -56.00 -52.33 62.48
N ASP A 121 -56.21 -53.58 62.93
CA ASP A 121 -55.81 -54.83 62.27
C ASP A 121 -54.26 -55.01 62.11
N CYS A 122 -53.41 -54.21 62.78
CA CYS A 122 -51.95 -54.26 62.55
C CYS A 122 -51.02 -53.86 63.73
N GLY A 123 -49.79 -54.40 63.68
CA GLY A 123 -48.72 -54.18 64.66
C GLY A 123 -48.81 -55.06 65.91
N GLY A 124 -47.80 -55.02 66.78
CA GLY A 124 -47.68 -55.97 67.89
C GLY A 124 -47.51 -57.41 67.37
N ALA A 125 -48.35 -58.33 67.82
CA ALA A 125 -48.43 -59.71 67.32
C ALA A 125 -49.12 -59.83 65.94
N CYS A 126 -49.85 -58.80 65.49
CA CYS A 126 -50.54 -58.76 64.21
C CYS A 126 -49.59 -58.40 63.05
N PRO A 127 -50.01 -58.56 61.77
CA PRO A 127 -49.21 -58.18 60.61
C PRO A 127 -48.74 -56.71 60.68
N LYS A 128 -47.58 -56.42 60.12
CA LYS A 128 -46.98 -55.08 60.22
C LYS A 128 -47.81 -54.01 59.54
N CYS A 129 -47.96 -52.86 60.21
CA CYS A 129 -48.62 -51.69 59.67
C CYS A 129 -47.83 -51.07 58.51
N ALA A 130 -48.55 -50.60 57.49
CA ALA A 130 -47.99 -49.83 56.38
C ALA A 130 -47.67 -48.38 56.77
N ASP A 131 -46.85 -47.71 55.97
CA ASP A 131 -46.44 -46.32 56.16
C ASP A 131 -47.68 -45.39 56.32
N GLY A 132 -47.66 -44.55 57.36
CA GLY A 132 -48.79 -43.74 57.81
C GLY A 132 -49.66 -44.38 58.90
N GLY A 133 -49.62 -45.70 59.08
CA GLY A 133 -50.28 -46.43 60.17
C GLY A 133 -49.61 -46.18 61.54
N GLY A 134 -50.35 -46.42 62.62
CA GLY A 134 -49.89 -46.27 64.01
C GLY A 134 -48.91 -47.36 64.48
N CYS A 135 -47.92 -46.96 65.29
CA CYS A 135 -46.88 -47.85 65.81
C CYS A 135 -46.45 -47.45 67.24
N LYS A 136 -45.88 -48.41 67.98
CA LYS A 136 -45.21 -48.19 69.28
C LYS A 136 -43.70 -48.43 69.17
N ALA A 137 -43.28 -49.33 68.29
CA ALA A 137 -41.89 -49.68 68.01
C ALA A 137 -41.64 -49.78 66.49
N PRO A 138 -40.38 -49.62 66.02
CA PRO A 138 -40.05 -49.76 64.60
C PRO A 138 -40.33 -51.16 64.04
N ALA A 139 -40.40 -52.17 64.91
CA ALA A 139 -40.79 -53.53 64.57
C ALA A 139 -42.23 -53.64 64.03
N ASP A 140 -43.15 -52.76 64.45
CA ASP A 140 -44.57 -52.77 64.02
C ASP A 140 -44.74 -52.38 62.54
N CYS A 141 -43.74 -51.74 61.93
CA CYS A 141 -43.83 -51.09 60.64
C CYS A 141 -43.22 -51.90 59.49
N THR A 142 -43.85 -51.89 58.31
CA THR A 142 -43.28 -52.49 57.09
C THR A 142 -41.96 -51.87 56.67
N SER A 143 -41.80 -50.56 56.87
CA SER A 143 -40.54 -49.83 56.65
C SER A 143 -39.44 -50.17 57.66
N GLY A 144 -39.79 -50.77 58.80
CA GLY A 144 -38.87 -50.92 59.93
C GLY A 144 -38.60 -49.62 60.69
N SER A 145 -39.34 -48.53 60.43
CA SER A 145 -39.14 -47.21 61.06
C SER A 145 -40.45 -46.64 61.62
N CYS A 146 -40.45 -46.32 62.92
CA CYS A 146 -41.59 -45.78 63.67
C CYS A 146 -41.20 -44.44 64.29
N SER A 147 -41.86 -43.35 63.90
CA SER A 147 -41.55 -42.00 64.34
C SER A 147 -42.81 -41.19 64.61
N GLY A 148 -42.86 -40.43 65.71
CA GLY A 148 -44.06 -39.72 66.13
C GLY A 148 -45.29 -40.60 66.42
N GLY A 149 -45.08 -41.90 66.66
CA GLY A 149 -46.17 -42.89 66.81
C GLY A 149 -46.80 -43.36 65.51
N LYS A 150 -46.19 -43.06 64.35
CA LYS A 150 -46.60 -43.56 63.02
C LYS A 150 -45.43 -44.19 62.25
N CYS A 151 -45.75 -45.18 61.43
CA CYS A 151 -44.81 -45.77 60.49
C CYS A 151 -44.43 -44.74 59.43
N VAL A 152 -43.13 -44.58 59.20
CA VAL A 152 -42.59 -43.63 58.21
C VAL A 152 -41.75 -44.40 57.20
N GLY A 153 -41.79 -43.96 55.94
CA GLY A 153 -41.04 -44.60 54.86
C GLY A 153 -39.53 -44.37 54.97
N ALA A 154 -38.78 -45.32 54.44
CA ALA A 154 -37.33 -45.34 54.29
C ALA A 154 -36.72 -43.98 53.84
N SER A 155 -35.70 -43.49 54.54
CA SER A 155 -35.04 -42.21 54.24
C SER A 155 -33.53 -42.23 54.55
N CYS A 156 -32.73 -41.65 53.65
CA CYS A 156 -31.26 -41.55 53.68
C CYS A 156 -30.63 -40.72 54.83
N ASP A 157 -31.33 -40.57 55.94
CA ASP A 157 -30.93 -39.84 57.16
C ASP A 157 -31.59 -40.45 58.43
N ASP A 158 -32.25 -41.62 58.31
CA ASP A 158 -33.07 -42.23 59.39
C ASP A 158 -32.30 -43.18 60.32
N LYS A 159 -31.04 -43.51 59.97
CA LYS A 159 -30.08 -44.34 60.71
C LYS A 159 -30.40 -45.82 60.77
N ALA A 160 -31.28 -46.31 59.90
CA ALA A 160 -31.46 -47.74 59.65
C ALA A 160 -31.12 -48.06 58.19
N HIS A 161 -30.23 -49.02 57.97
CA HIS A 161 -29.89 -49.50 56.62
C HIS A 161 -31.13 -50.10 55.92
N ASN A 162 -31.78 -49.30 55.09
CA ASN A 162 -33.07 -49.59 54.46
C ASN A 162 -33.15 -48.98 53.05
N GLY A 163 -34.29 -49.11 52.37
CA GLY A 163 -34.47 -48.55 51.01
C GLY A 163 -33.53 -49.16 49.96
N ASP A 164 -32.80 -48.33 49.22
CA ASP A 164 -31.80 -48.72 48.21
C ASP A 164 -30.35 -48.47 48.62
N GLU A 165 -30.09 -48.28 49.91
CA GLU A 165 -28.76 -48.01 50.49
C GLU A 165 -27.73 -49.15 50.32
N SER A 166 -26.44 -48.81 50.47
CA SER A 166 -25.31 -49.77 50.49
C SER A 166 -24.61 -49.87 51.85
N ASP A 167 -24.68 -48.84 52.69
CA ASP A 167 -24.47 -48.89 54.14
C ASP A 167 -25.45 -47.89 54.80
N VAL A 168 -25.50 -47.82 56.13
CA VAL A 168 -26.46 -46.93 56.85
C VAL A 168 -26.39 -45.49 56.34
N ASP A 169 -27.53 -44.93 55.91
CA ASP A 169 -27.71 -43.57 55.38
C ASP A 169 -26.92 -43.26 54.09
N CYS A 170 -26.32 -44.25 53.40
CA CYS A 170 -25.45 -43.98 52.24
C CYS A 170 -25.43 -45.03 51.11
N GLY A 171 -25.04 -44.59 49.92
CA GLY A 171 -24.90 -45.40 48.71
C GLY A 171 -26.21 -45.64 47.97
N GLY A 172 -26.18 -46.46 46.92
CA GLY A 172 -27.35 -46.70 46.08
C GLY A 172 -27.62 -45.58 45.08
N SER A 173 -28.88 -45.43 44.68
CA SER A 173 -29.29 -44.52 43.61
C SER A 173 -29.78 -43.14 44.09
N LYS A 174 -30.18 -43.03 45.36
CA LYS A 174 -30.78 -41.80 45.94
C LYS A 174 -29.98 -41.17 47.07
N CYS A 175 -29.29 -41.96 47.89
CA CYS A 175 -28.61 -41.47 49.08
C CYS A 175 -27.22 -40.90 48.76
N ILE A 176 -26.61 -40.22 49.73
CA ILE A 176 -25.28 -39.65 49.55
C ILE A 176 -24.23 -40.73 49.36
N LYS A 177 -23.16 -40.44 48.60
CA LYS A 177 -22.04 -41.37 48.42
C LYS A 177 -21.34 -41.65 49.75
N CYS A 178 -21.17 -42.92 50.06
CA CYS A 178 -20.46 -43.43 51.22
C CYS A 178 -18.98 -42.99 51.22
N THR A 179 -18.45 -42.71 52.41
CA THR A 179 -17.03 -42.38 52.64
C THR A 179 -16.17 -43.64 52.75
N ASP A 180 -14.85 -43.50 52.61
CA ASP A 180 -13.91 -44.62 52.75
C ASP A 180 -14.08 -45.35 54.10
N GLY A 181 -14.12 -46.68 54.06
CA GLY A 181 -14.39 -47.57 55.19
C GLY A 181 -15.85 -48.03 55.32
N MET A 182 -16.81 -47.37 54.68
CA MET A 182 -18.22 -47.82 54.59
C MET A 182 -18.40 -48.86 53.47
N LYS A 183 -19.48 -49.63 53.53
CA LYS A 183 -19.82 -50.64 52.51
C LYS A 183 -20.28 -50.02 51.19
N CYS A 184 -20.16 -50.81 50.13
CA CYS A 184 -20.60 -50.49 48.78
C CYS A 184 -21.01 -51.75 48.02
N THR A 185 -21.95 -51.62 47.09
CA THR A 185 -22.29 -52.66 46.11
C THR A 185 -21.61 -52.41 44.76
N SER A 186 -21.25 -51.15 44.49
CA SER A 186 -20.68 -50.66 43.25
C SER A 186 -19.66 -49.54 43.49
N ALA A 187 -18.81 -49.29 42.49
CA ALA A 187 -17.92 -48.13 42.48
C ALA A 187 -18.66 -46.77 42.57
N PHE A 188 -19.94 -46.71 42.17
CA PHE A 188 -20.72 -45.49 42.22
C PHE A 188 -21.18 -45.11 43.63
N ASP A 189 -21.25 -46.06 44.57
CA ASP A 189 -21.64 -45.78 45.95
C ASP A 189 -20.57 -44.98 46.71
N CYS A 190 -19.31 -45.06 46.27
CA CYS A 190 -18.15 -44.48 46.98
C CYS A 190 -17.80 -43.07 46.53
N GLN A 191 -17.36 -42.23 47.47
CA GLN A 191 -16.76 -40.92 47.17
C GLN A 191 -15.43 -41.06 46.41
N SER A 192 -14.58 -42.02 46.80
CA SER A 192 -13.34 -42.36 46.07
C SER A 192 -13.57 -42.90 44.66
N SER A 193 -14.81 -43.30 44.35
CA SER A 193 -15.17 -44.09 43.16
C SER A 193 -14.49 -45.47 43.07
N THR A 194 -13.93 -45.97 44.18
CA THR A 194 -13.24 -47.26 44.25
C THR A 194 -13.88 -48.16 45.32
N CYS A 195 -14.76 -49.06 44.89
CA CYS A 195 -15.37 -50.10 45.72
C CYS A 195 -14.57 -51.40 45.59
N THR A 196 -13.84 -51.82 46.64
CA THR A 196 -13.00 -53.02 46.61
C THR A 196 -13.38 -53.95 47.76
N GLY A 197 -13.75 -55.19 47.44
CA GLY A 197 -14.19 -56.17 48.45
C GLY A 197 -15.54 -55.84 49.12
N GLY A 198 -16.35 -54.96 48.51
CA GLY A 198 -17.61 -54.48 49.08
C GLY A 198 -17.45 -53.35 50.10
N ILE A 199 -16.28 -52.71 50.15
CA ILE A 199 -15.98 -51.56 51.01
C ILE A 199 -15.37 -50.43 50.14
N CYS A 200 -15.76 -49.19 50.41
CA CYS A 200 -15.16 -48.01 49.80
C CYS A 200 -13.73 -47.85 50.31
N VAL A 201 -12.76 -47.82 49.40
CA VAL A 201 -11.34 -47.64 49.74
C VAL A 201 -10.81 -46.35 49.13
N SER A 202 -9.88 -45.72 49.82
CA SER A 202 -9.23 -44.49 49.37
C SER A 202 -8.52 -44.68 48.03
N ALA A 203 -8.64 -43.69 47.15
CA ALA A 203 -7.88 -43.55 45.91
C ALA A 203 -6.39 -43.88 46.12
N SER A 204 -5.83 -44.78 45.30
CA SER A 204 -4.47 -45.31 45.49
C SER A 204 -3.62 -44.99 44.28
N CYS A 205 -2.42 -44.45 44.51
CA CYS A 205 -1.45 -44.04 43.47
C CYS A 205 -0.78 -45.22 42.73
N SER A 206 -1.57 -46.23 42.36
CA SER A 206 -1.19 -47.52 41.79
C SER A 206 -2.39 -48.35 41.28
N ASP A 207 -3.61 -47.80 41.28
CA ASP A 207 -4.84 -48.51 40.89
C ASP A 207 -5.17 -48.42 39.38
N LYS A 208 -4.33 -47.70 38.62
CA LYS A 208 -4.38 -47.51 37.16
C LYS A 208 -5.54 -46.69 36.64
N ILE A 209 -6.23 -45.95 37.51
CA ILE A 209 -7.24 -44.96 37.12
C ILE A 209 -6.86 -43.58 37.68
N ARG A 210 -6.93 -42.53 36.85
CA ARG A 210 -6.56 -41.19 37.29
C ARG A 210 -7.61 -40.61 38.24
N ASN A 211 -7.45 -40.87 39.54
CA ASN A 211 -8.34 -40.44 40.61
C ASN A 211 -7.57 -39.63 41.69
N GLY A 212 -8.20 -39.37 42.83
CA GLY A 212 -7.54 -38.73 43.98
C GLY A 212 -6.86 -37.39 43.64
N SER A 213 -5.55 -37.29 43.93
CA SER A 213 -4.74 -36.10 43.70
C SER A 213 -3.98 -36.09 42.36
N GLU A 214 -4.18 -37.08 41.49
CA GLU A 214 -3.25 -37.40 40.39
C GLU A 214 -3.22 -36.41 39.22
N THR A 215 -2.01 -36.12 38.72
CA THR A 215 -1.83 -35.30 37.51
C THR A 215 -1.71 -36.13 36.23
N ASP A 216 -1.31 -37.39 36.33
CA ASP A 216 -1.46 -38.43 35.30
C ASP A 216 -1.68 -39.79 36.02
N ILE A 217 -2.11 -40.83 35.31
CA ILE A 217 -2.43 -42.15 35.88
C ILE A 217 -1.24 -42.67 36.72
N ASP A 218 -1.52 -43.02 37.97
CA ASP A 218 -0.62 -43.50 39.03
C ASP A 218 0.45 -42.49 39.49
N CYS A 219 0.35 -41.19 39.14
CA CYS A 219 1.42 -40.23 39.47
C CYS A 219 1.03 -38.74 39.59
N GLY A 220 1.89 -38.01 40.31
CA GLY A 220 1.82 -36.55 40.47
C GLY A 220 0.74 -36.07 41.46
N GLY A 221 0.80 -34.79 41.83
CA GLY A 221 0.09 -34.29 42.99
C GLY A 221 0.79 -34.70 44.31
N GLY A 222 0.57 -33.92 45.37
CA GLY A 222 1.39 -33.99 46.60
C GLY A 222 1.35 -35.30 47.40
N SER A 223 0.48 -36.25 47.04
CA SER A 223 0.29 -37.54 47.71
C SER A 223 0.93 -38.73 46.97
N CYS A 224 1.26 -38.58 45.67
CA CYS A 224 1.59 -39.71 44.79
C CYS A 224 3.04 -39.69 44.28
N PRO A 225 3.56 -40.82 43.75
CA PRO A 225 4.88 -40.87 43.13
C PRO A 225 5.01 -39.85 41.99
N LYS A 226 6.21 -39.29 41.82
CA LYS A 226 6.44 -38.27 40.78
C LYS A 226 6.38 -38.86 39.37
N CYS A 227 5.67 -38.16 38.49
CA CYS A 227 5.50 -38.52 37.10
C CYS A 227 6.82 -38.51 36.30
N ALA A 228 6.98 -39.52 35.44
CA ALA A 228 8.11 -39.65 34.51
C ALA A 228 7.98 -38.70 33.29
N THR A 229 9.04 -38.59 32.49
CA THR A 229 9.05 -37.75 31.28
C THR A 229 7.87 -38.05 30.34
N SER A 230 7.28 -37.00 29.76
CA SER A 230 6.08 -36.99 28.88
C SER A 230 4.72 -37.26 29.54
N LYS A 231 4.66 -37.63 30.82
CA LYS A 231 3.43 -37.69 31.63
C LYS A 231 2.91 -36.28 31.96
N LEU A 232 1.61 -36.17 32.26
CA LEU A 232 0.92 -34.92 32.59
C LEU A 232 1.26 -34.39 34.00
N CYS A 233 1.31 -33.07 34.13
CA CYS A 233 1.62 -32.35 35.35
C CYS A 233 0.89 -31.00 35.41
N ASN A 234 0.66 -30.51 36.62
CA ASN A 234 0.12 -29.17 36.89
C ASN A 234 1.21 -28.22 37.42
N VAL A 235 2.16 -28.75 38.19
CA VAL A 235 3.28 -28.01 38.80
C VAL A 235 4.61 -28.76 38.63
N ALA A 236 5.72 -28.02 38.77
CA ALA A 236 7.07 -28.56 38.75
C ALA A 236 7.27 -29.79 39.67
N ALA A 237 6.68 -29.76 40.88
CA ALA A 237 6.83 -30.79 41.89
C ALA A 237 6.24 -32.16 41.50
N ASP A 238 5.27 -32.20 40.57
CA ASP A 238 4.66 -33.44 40.08
C ASP A 238 5.65 -34.32 39.31
N CYS A 239 6.70 -33.71 38.75
CA CYS A 239 7.63 -34.36 37.83
C CYS A 239 8.89 -34.87 38.53
N ALA A 240 9.35 -36.06 38.15
CA ALA A 240 10.60 -36.64 38.65
C ALA A 240 11.82 -35.74 38.32
N SER A 241 11.78 -35.07 37.18
CA SER A 241 12.73 -34.05 36.73
C SER A 241 12.56 -32.66 37.37
N LEU A 242 11.57 -32.48 38.25
CA LEU A 242 11.14 -31.17 38.79
C LEU A 242 10.71 -30.15 37.72
N LYS A 243 10.40 -30.59 36.48
CA LYS A 243 10.26 -29.72 35.31
C LYS A 243 8.97 -29.97 34.54
N CYS A 244 7.92 -29.22 34.86
CA CYS A 244 6.64 -29.25 34.15
C CYS A 244 6.61 -28.15 33.07
N VAL A 245 6.47 -28.53 31.79
CA VAL A 245 6.45 -27.63 30.64
C VAL A 245 5.24 -27.97 29.76
N SER A 246 4.41 -26.98 29.43
CA SER A 246 3.18 -27.16 28.64
C SER A 246 2.26 -28.29 29.16
N GLY A 247 2.18 -28.44 30.49
CA GLY A 247 1.39 -29.47 31.16
C GLY A 247 1.98 -30.88 31.11
N LYS A 248 3.26 -31.05 30.71
CA LYS A 248 3.97 -32.34 30.69
C LYS A 248 5.35 -32.28 31.32
N CYS A 249 5.76 -33.38 31.95
CA CYS A 249 7.09 -33.51 32.52
C CYS A 249 8.16 -33.57 31.42
N ALA A 250 9.04 -32.57 31.37
CA ALA A 250 10.19 -32.55 30.46
C ALA A 250 11.37 -33.32 31.06
N ALA A 251 12.35 -33.69 30.23
CA ALA A 251 13.60 -34.26 30.70
C ALA A 251 14.45 -33.19 31.43
N SER A 252 15.19 -33.65 32.45
CA SER A 252 16.29 -32.93 33.07
C SER A 252 17.37 -32.58 32.05
N SER A 253 17.97 -31.41 32.18
CA SER A 253 18.93 -30.86 31.22
C SER A 253 19.90 -29.93 31.94
N CYS A 254 21.18 -30.05 31.63
CA CYS A 254 22.32 -29.28 32.17
C CYS A 254 22.31 -27.77 31.77
N SER A 255 21.13 -27.15 31.71
CA SER A 255 20.84 -25.78 31.25
C SER A 255 19.38 -25.40 31.56
N ASP A 256 18.74 -26.00 32.57
CA ASP A 256 17.34 -25.73 32.95
C ASP A 256 17.14 -25.04 34.31
N GLY A 257 18.23 -24.67 34.99
CA GLY A 257 18.22 -23.68 36.07
C GLY A 257 17.84 -24.24 37.44
N ILE A 258 17.75 -25.56 37.59
CA ILE A 258 17.37 -26.26 38.83
C ILE A 258 18.25 -27.48 39.05
N LYS A 259 18.96 -27.57 40.20
CA LYS A 259 19.84 -28.71 40.50
C LYS A 259 19.06 -30.02 40.47
N ASN A 260 19.22 -30.82 39.42
CA ASN A 260 18.49 -32.06 39.20
C ASN A 260 19.39 -33.15 38.57
N GLY A 261 18.84 -34.34 38.30
CA GLY A 261 19.60 -35.44 37.70
C GLY A 261 20.79 -35.91 38.57
N TYR A 262 21.99 -35.89 38.00
CA TYR A 262 23.27 -36.19 38.69
C TYR A 262 24.18 -34.94 38.74
N GLU A 263 23.60 -33.74 38.79
CA GLU A 263 24.35 -32.48 38.88
C GLU A 263 25.00 -32.29 40.26
N ALA A 264 26.23 -31.77 40.28
CA ALA A 264 26.99 -31.43 41.49
C ALA A 264 26.65 -30.02 42.02
N ASP A 265 26.22 -29.10 41.16
CA ASP A 265 25.58 -27.82 41.46
C ASP A 265 24.65 -27.48 40.27
N VAL A 266 23.76 -26.49 40.39
CA VAL A 266 22.77 -26.13 39.35
C VAL A 266 23.42 -26.05 37.96
N ASP A 267 22.93 -26.88 37.03
CA ASP A 267 23.33 -27.04 35.63
C ASP A 267 24.76 -27.60 35.38
N CYS A 268 25.49 -28.09 36.40
CA CYS A 268 26.90 -28.50 36.25
C CYS A 268 27.33 -29.73 37.08
N GLY A 269 28.40 -30.40 36.65
CA GLY A 269 29.00 -31.59 37.28
C GLY A 269 28.35 -32.93 36.91
N GLY A 270 28.95 -34.04 37.33
CA GLY A 270 28.50 -35.40 37.02
C GLY A 270 28.62 -35.75 35.53
N TYR A 271 27.50 -35.76 34.80
CA TYR A 271 27.48 -35.87 33.33
C TYR A 271 27.25 -34.52 32.62
N CYS A 272 26.97 -33.47 33.38
CA CYS A 272 26.88 -32.10 32.88
C CYS A 272 28.27 -31.48 32.78
N ALA A 273 28.38 -30.31 32.13
CA ALA A 273 29.65 -29.61 32.02
C ALA A 273 30.22 -29.29 33.42
N ASP A 274 31.53 -29.39 33.60
CA ASP A 274 32.17 -29.20 34.90
C ASP A 274 31.91 -27.80 35.47
N CYS A 275 31.73 -27.73 36.79
CA CYS A 275 31.36 -26.54 37.52
C CYS A 275 32.50 -25.51 37.62
N ALA A 276 32.12 -24.24 37.69
CA ALA A 276 33.05 -23.13 37.90
C ALA A 276 33.51 -23.02 39.37
N ASN A 277 34.60 -22.32 39.62
CA ASN A 277 35.10 -22.11 40.99
C ASN A 277 34.04 -21.43 41.87
N GLY A 278 33.90 -21.91 43.12
CA GLY A 278 32.86 -21.45 44.07
C GLY A 278 31.53 -22.21 44.01
N LYS A 279 31.32 -23.10 43.03
CA LYS A 279 30.19 -24.05 42.95
C LYS A 279 30.45 -25.32 43.78
N THR A 280 29.41 -26.03 44.20
CA THR A 280 29.56 -27.30 44.94
C THR A 280 30.02 -28.46 44.05
N CYS A 281 30.76 -29.39 44.62
CA CYS A 281 31.33 -30.56 43.95
C CYS A 281 31.39 -31.78 44.88
N ASP A 282 31.23 -32.97 44.32
CA ASP A 282 31.39 -34.25 45.04
C ASP A 282 32.75 -34.90 44.72
N SER A 283 33.38 -34.54 43.59
CA SER A 283 34.68 -35.02 43.15
C SER A 283 35.49 -33.93 42.41
N ASN A 284 36.80 -34.15 42.25
CA ASN A 284 37.66 -33.25 41.46
C ASN A 284 37.22 -33.10 40.00
N ASN A 285 36.57 -34.12 39.42
CA ASN A 285 36.13 -34.10 38.02
C ASN A 285 34.88 -33.24 37.81
N ASP A 286 34.15 -32.90 38.88
CA ASP A 286 33.00 -31.99 38.80
C ASP A 286 33.42 -30.52 38.66
N CYS A 287 34.73 -30.22 38.66
CA CYS A 287 35.27 -28.87 38.67
C CYS A 287 36.16 -28.60 37.46
N ARG A 288 35.96 -27.46 36.80
CA ARG A 288 36.83 -27.01 35.68
C ARG A 288 38.29 -26.84 36.09
N SER A 289 38.53 -26.58 37.38
CA SER A 289 39.85 -26.50 38.00
C SER A 289 40.54 -27.85 38.24
N ALA A 290 39.84 -28.98 38.02
CA ALA A 290 40.21 -30.33 38.45
C ALA A 290 40.49 -30.47 39.97
N LEU A 291 39.96 -29.55 40.79
CA LEU A 291 40.19 -29.49 42.24
C LEU A 291 38.90 -29.17 43.00
N CYS A 292 38.33 -30.18 43.65
CA CYS A 292 37.26 -30.03 44.62
C CYS A 292 37.88 -29.95 46.03
N SER A 293 37.70 -28.82 46.71
CA SER A 293 38.25 -28.58 48.05
C SER A 293 37.14 -28.23 49.03
N ALA A 294 37.04 -29.01 50.11
CA ALA A 294 35.94 -28.90 51.09
C ALA A 294 34.51 -28.93 50.48
N GLY A 295 34.32 -29.67 49.37
CA GLY A 295 33.04 -29.76 48.65
C GLY A 295 32.72 -28.57 47.74
N ILE A 296 33.70 -27.69 47.49
CA ILE A 296 33.59 -26.52 46.61
C ILE A 296 34.70 -26.54 45.57
N CYS A 297 34.39 -26.21 44.31
CA CYS A 297 35.41 -26.08 43.27
C CYS A 297 36.37 -24.93 43.59
N SER A 298 37.64 -25.28 43.78
CA SER A 298 38.71 -24.37 44.16
C SER A 298 39.78 -24.31 43.10
N SER A 299 40.50 -23.19 43.00
CA SER A 299 41.55 -22.98 42.00
C SER A 299 42.95 -23.37 42.50
N SER A 300 43.86 -23.75 41.59
CA SER A 300 45.28 -24.04 41.89
C SER A 300 46.09 -22.81 42.32
N CYS A 301 45.67 -21.64 41.82
CA CYS A 301 46.38 -20.37 41.84
C CYS A 301 46.79 -19.92 43.24
N GLY A 302 48.08 -19.65 43.43
CA GLY A 302 48.67 -19.26 44.71
C GLY A 302 49.53 -20.35 45.37
N ASN A 303 49.96 -21.35 44.60
CA ASN A 303 50.80 -22.46 45.07
C ASN A 303 52.29 -22.34 44.66
N LEU A 304 52.66 -21.29 43.90
CA LEU A 304 54.02 -20.96 43.44
C LEU A 304 54.62 -21.96 42.43
N LYS A 305 53.76 -22.68 41.68
CA LYS A 305 54.15 -23.57 40.58
C LYS A 305 53.22 -23.37 39.40
N LEU A 306 53.69 -23.68 38.20
CA LEU A 306 52.85 -23.75 37.01
C LEU A 306 52.17 -25.12 36.96
N ASP A 307 50.96 -25.23 37.53
CA ASP A 307 50.12 -26.43 37.42
C ASP A 307 48.63 -26.11 37.13
N GLY A 308 47.79 -27.15 37.09
CA GLY A 308 46.39 -27.03 36.68
C GLY A 308 46.21 -26.51 35.25
N THR A 309 45.59 -25.34 35.11
CA THR A 309 45.26 -24.71 33.82
C THR A 309 46.10 -23.46 33.49
N GLU A 310 47.05 -23.12 34.36
CA GLU A 310 47.82 -21.88 34.32
C GLU A 310 48.66 -21.71 33.05
N THR A 311 49.00 -20.46 32.73
CA THR A 311 49.81 -20.11 31.56
C THR A 311 51.09 -19.34 31.88
N ASP A 312 51.16 -18.71 33.06
CA ASP A 312 52.40 -18.43 33.81
C ASP A 312 52.14 -18.76 35.30
N VAL A 313 53.16 -18.80 36.16
CA VAL A 313 53.03 -19.27 37.56
C VAL A 313 51.98 -18.45 38.32
N ASP A 314 51.00 -19.16 38.90
CA ASP A 314 49.83 -18.68 39.64
C ASP A 314 48.85 -17.80 38.82
N CYS A 315 48.94 -17.75 37.48
CA CYS A 315 48.11 -16.86 36.67
C CYS A 315 47.74 -17.37 35.26
N GLY A 316 46.64 -16.84 34.73
CA GLY A 316 46.05 -17.22 33.43
C GLY A 316 45.26 -18.54 33.48
N GLY A 317 44.61 -18.91 32.37
CA GLY A 317 43.71 -20.06 32.34
C GLY A 317 42.45 -19.83 33.18
N LEU A 318 42.28 -20.60 34.27
CA LEU A 318 41.21 -20.39 35.25
C LEU A 318 41.66 -19.55 36.47
N CYS A 319 42.89 -19.02 36.45
CA CYS A 319 43.43 -18.17 37.49
C CYS A 319 43.20 -16.68 37.22
N THR A 320 43.52 -15.85 38.22
CA THR A 320 43.65 -14.40 38.04
C THR A 320 44.56 -14.11 36.85
N ALA A 321 44.16 -13.17 36.01
CA ALA A 321 44.91 -12.83 34.81
C ALA A 321 46.32 -12.33 35.15
N CYS A 322 47.31 -12.67 34.33
CA CYS A 322 48.70 -12.32 34.47
C CYS A 322 48.97 -10.83 34.18
N ALA A 323 50.01 -10.28 34.82
CA ALA A 323 50.54 -8.95 34.51
C ALA A 323 51.29 -8.92 33.15
N ASN A 324 51.46 -7.72 32.57
CA ASN A 324 52.23 -7.54 31.33
C ASN A 324 53.65 -8.11 31.45
N GLY A 325 54.13 -8.78 30.41
CA GLY A 325 55.43 -9.47 30.35
C GLY A 325 55.42 -10.94 30.80
N LYS A 326 54.32 -11.42 31.41
CA LYS A 326 54.07 -12.83 31.72
C LYS A 326 53.64 -13.63 30.48
N LYS A 327 53.77 -14.95 30.53
CA LYS A 327 53.29 -15.87 29.48
C LYS A 327 51.76 -15.95 29.44
N CYS A 328 51.24 -16.33 28.27
CA CYS A 328 49.83 -16.56 28.02
C CYS A 328 49.63 -17.52 26.83
N LYS A 329 48.43 -18.08 26.72
CA LYS A 329 47.89 -18.80 25.54
C LYS A 329 46.69 -18.08 24.94
N ALA A 330 45.91 -17.35 25.74
CA ALA A 330 44.70 -16.64 25.32
C ALA A 330 44.65 -15.20 25.87
N ALA A 331 43.87 -14.34 25.21
CA ALA A 331 43.62 -12.94 25.62
C ALA A 331 43.19 -12.80 27.09
N ALA A 332 42.30 -13.69 27.54
CA ALA A 332 41.78 -13.72 28.92
C ALA A 332 42.84 -14.04 29.99
N ASP A 333 44.00 -14.58 29.60
CA ASP A 333 45.10 -14.84 30.54
C ASP A 333 45.80 -13.56 31.00
N CYS A 334 45.50 -12.40 30.40
CA CYS A 334 46.23 -11.15 30.60
C CYS A 334 45.35 -10.07 31.21
N THR A 335 45.86 -9.34 32.20
CA THR A 335 45.18 -8.18 32.83
C THR A 335 44.87 -7.05 31.85
N SER A 336 45.57 -7.00 30.72
CA SER A 336 45.30 -6.10 29.60
C SER A 336 44.24 -6.62 28.61
N GLY A 337 43.90 -7.91 28.64
CA GLY A 337 43.19 -8.60 27.57
C GLY A 337 44.06 -8.96 26.35
N VAL A 338 45.37 -8.67 26.35
CA VAL A 338 46.22 -8.77 25.15
C VAL A 338 47.28 -9.87 25.28
N CYS A 339 47.01 -11.04 24.70
CA CYS A 339 48.01 -12.09 24.53
C CYS A 339 48.60 -12.07 23.12
N SER A 340 49.88 -11.71 22.97
CA SER A 340 50.51 -11.51 21.66
C SER A 340 51.90 -12.12 21.62
N LEU A 341 52.10 -13.10 20.71
CA LEU A 341 53.28 -13.99 20.68
C LEU A 341 53.48 -14.81 21.97
N GLY A 342 52.39 -15.17 22.66
CA GLY A 342 52.42 -15.95 23.89
C GLY A 342 52.88 -15.17 25.13
N ILE A 343 52.88 -13.83 25.06
CA ILE A 343 53.22 -12.93 26.17
C ILE A 343 52.14 -11.86 26.32
N CYS A 344 51.76 -11.53 27.56
CA CYS A 344 50.84 -10.45 27.88
C CYS A 344 51.46 -9.08 27.56
N LYS A 345 50.81 -8.29 26.71
CA LYS A 345 51.26 -6.94 26.32
C LYS A 345 50.36 -5.85 26.91
N ALA A 346 50.88 -4.63 26.97
CA ALA A 346 50.09 -3.46 27.35
C ALA A 346 48.97 -3.18 26.32
N PRO A 347 47.81 -2.63 26.77
CA PRO A 347 46.70 -2.26 25.90
C PRO A 347 47.06 -1.18 24.88
N SER A 348 46.47 -1.24 23.68
CA SER A 348 46.69 -0.30 22.58
C SER A 348 45.58 -0.33 21.52
N CYS A 349 45.31 0.82 20.89
CA CYS A 349 44.25 1.09 19.90
C CYS A 349 44.31 0.30 18.56
N THR A 350 44.97 -0.87 18.52
CA THR A 350 45.15 -1.75 17.37
C THR A 350 45.43 -3.22 17.79
N ASP A 351 45.09 -3.64 19.01
CA ASP A 351 45.40 -4.98 19.52
C ASP A 351 44.27 -6.01 19.42
N GLY A 352 43.06 -5.57 19.06
CA GLY A 352 41.90 -6.44 18.82
C GLY A 352 41.03 -6.73 20.05
N ALA A 353 41.33 -6.17 21.22
CA ALA A 353 40.53 -6.34 22.44
C ALA A 353 40.09 -4.99 23.00
N LYS A 354 38.79 -4.81 23.28
CA LYS A 354 38.30 -3.58 23.93
C LYS A 354 38.90 -3.44 25.33
N ASN A 355 39.88 -2.54 25.48
CA ASN A 355 40.67 -2.42 26.70
C ASN A 355 41.08 -0.96 27.00
N GLY A 356 41.88 -0.74 28.05
CA GLY A 356 42.47 0.56 28.37
C GLY A 356 41.44 1.68 28.52
N THR A 357 41.48 2.65 27.61
CA THR A 357 40.60 3.84 27.55
C THR A 357 39.56 3.77 26.41
N GLU A 358 39.45 2.65 25.72
CA GLU A 358 38.60 2.48 24.54
C GLU A 358 37.11 2.41 24.87
N THR A 359 36.27 2.89 23.96
CA THR A 359 34.81 2.84 24.10
C THR A 359 34.18 1.68 23.35
N ASP A 360 34.83 1.21 22.27
CA ASP A 360 34.61 -0.10 21.64
C ASP A 360 35.96 -0.60 21.09
N THR A 361 36.07 -1.86 20.67
CA THR A 361 37.33 -2.50 20.29
C THR A 361 38.15 -1.65 19.30
N ASP A 362 39.39 -1.33 19.68
CA ASP A 362 40.36 -0.52 18.91
C ASP A 362 39.93 0.93 18.63
N CYS A 363 38.92 1.49 19.33
CA CYS A 363 38.40 2.83 19.02
C CYS A 363 37.83 3.65 20.19
N GLY A 364 37.82 4.97 19.97
CA GLY A 364 37.22 5.97 20.88
C GLY A 364 38.07 6.30 22.11
N GLY A 365 37.53 7.14 23.00
CA GLY A 365 38.22 7.58 24.20
C GLY A 365 39.46 8.42 23.88
N SER A 366 40.64 7.90 24.20
CA SER A 366 41.92 8.54 23.85
C SER A 366 42.54 8.02 22.54
N CYS A 367 41.89 7.09 21.83
CA CYS A 367 42.39 6.57 20.57
C CYS A 367 42.18 7.56 19.42
N THR A 368 43.17 7.66 18.53
CA THR A 368 43.06 8.46 17.29
C THR A 368 42.04 7.88 16.32
N THR A 369 41.79 6.58 16.41
CA THR A 369 40.76 5.86 15.66
C THR A 369 39.39 6.09 16.29
N LYS A 370 38.48 6.71 15.54
CA LYS A 370 37.08 6.90 15.97
C LYS A 370 36.21 5.70 15.65
N CYS A 371 35.24 5.42 16.52
CA CYS A 371 34.32 4.31 16.38
C CYS A 371 33.32 4.49 15.23
N ALA A 372 33.07 3.41 14.50
CA ALA A 372 32.12 3.37 13.38
C ALA A 372 30.65 3.35 13.85
N LEU A 373 29.69 3.37 12.92
CA LEU A 373 28.27 3.25 13.26
C LEU A 373 27.95 1.92 13.95
N GLY A 374 27.12 1.95 14.98
CA GLY A 374 26.73 0.78 15.78
C GLY A 374 27.76 0.34 16.83
N LYS A 375 28.93 0.99 16.90
CA LYS A 375 29.96 0.78 17.94
C LYS A 375 29.70 1.63 19.18
N MET A 376 30.18 1.21 20.35
CA MET A 376 29.94 1.90 21.62
C MET A 376 30.83 3.15 21.83
N CYS A 377 30.30 4.09 22.61
CA CYS A 377 30.89 5.41 22.89
C CYS A 377 30.54 5.91 24.30
N GLY A 378 31.40 6.77 24.86
CA GLY A 378 31.11 7.53 26.08
C GLY A 378 30.69 8.97 25.78
N VAL A 379 31.21 9.55 24.70
CA VAL A 379 30.95 10.93 24.24
C VAL A 379 30.86 11.02 22.72
N ALA A 380 30.23 12.08 22.22
CA ALA A 380 30.19 12.44 20.79
C ALA A 380 31.57 12.44 20.11
N GLY A 381 32.63 12.77 20.85
CA GLY A 381 34.02 12.77 20.37
C GLY A 381 34.53 11.41 19.89
N ASP A 382 34.03 10.31 20.46
CA ASP A 382 34.51 8.94 20.17
C ASP A 382 34.08 8.46 18.78
N CYS A 383 32.95 8.97 18.29
CA CYS A 383 32.27 8.47 17.09
C CYS A 383 32.76 9.16 15.82
N ALA A 384 32.93 8.39 14.75
CA ALA A 384 33.21 8.90 13.42
C ALA A 384 32.04 9.74 12.86
N SER A 385 30.80 9.46 13.30
CA SER A 385 29.62 10.30 13.04
C SER A 385 29.58 11.60 13.84
N GLY A 386 30.34 11.72 14.92
CA GLY A 386 30.20 12.79 15.90
C GLY A 386 28.96 12.69 16.80
N VAL A 387 28.19 11.59 16.73
CA VAL A 387 26.93 11.42 17.48
C VAL A 387 27.01 10.16 18.34
N CYS A 388 26.87 10.33 19.66
CA CYS A 388 26.84 9.25 20.64
C CYS A 388 25.50 9.27 21.40
N THR A 389 24.60 8.34 21.07
CA THR A 389 23.23 8.31 21.59
C THR A 389 22.98 6.97 22.27
N GLY A 390 22.57 7.00 23.54
CA GLY A 390 22.37 5.77 24.33
C GLY A 390 23.64 4.94 24.55
N GLY A 391 24.83 5.56 24.44
CA GLY A 391 26.12 4.87 24.53
C GLY A 391 26.57 4.18 23.23
N VAL A 392 25.89 4.43 22.12
CA VAL A 392 26.22 3.88 20.79
C VAL A 392 26.39 5.00 19.77
N CYS A 393 27.37 4.84 18.88
CA CYS A 393 27.61 5.71 17.74
C CYS A 393 26.48 5.53 16.71
N THR A 394 25.48 6.39 16.77
CA THR A 394 24.38 6.41 15.81
C THR A 394 24.79 7.13 14.54
N ALA A 395 24.01 6.90 13.47
CA ALA A 395 24.07 7.79 12.31
C ALA A 395 23.65 9.21 12.73
N PRO A 396 24.19 10.26 12.07
CA PRO A 396 23.65 11.61 12.17
C PRO A 396 22.14 11.62 11.82
N SER A 397 21.34 12.37 12.57
CA SER A 397 19.88 12.36 12.46
C SER A 397 19.31 13.77 12.52
N CYS A 398 18.38 14.06 11.61
CA CYS A 398 17.67 15.33 11.43
C CYS A 398 16.69 15.72 12.57
N THR A 399 17.02 15.32 13.80
CA THR A 399 16.29 15.52 15.06
C THR A 399 17.22 15.40 16.30
N ASP A 400 18.53 15.21 16.13
CA ASP A 400 19.49 15.00 17.23
C ASP A 400 20.04 16.30 17.86
N LYS A 401 19.70 17.45 17.28
CA LYS A 401 20.00 18.83 17.71
C LYS A 401 21.47 19.24 17.56
N LEU A 402 22.23 18.54 16.73
CA LEU A 402 23.62 18.87 16.41
C LEU A 402 23.76 19.03 14.90
N LYS A 403 24.18 20.20 14.42
CA LYS A 403 24.45 20.46 13.00
C LYS A 403 25.53 19.51 12.45
N ASN A 404 25.11 18.40 11.84
CA ASN A 404 25.97 17.27 11.52
C ASN A 404 25.59 16.61 10.17
N GLY A 405 26.23 15.49 9.81
CA GLY A 405 25.86 14.72 8.62
C GLY A 405 25.85 15.55 7.32
N THR A 406 24.71 15.63 6.64
CA THR A 406 24.50 16.45 5.43
C THR A 406 23.89 17.83 5.70
N GLU A 407 23.58 18.15 6.96
CA GLU A 407 22.76 19.31 7.33
C GLU A 407 23.37 20.66 6.93
N THR A 408 22.48 21.64 6.75
CA THR A 408 22.86 23.03 6.48
C THR A 408 22.46 23.98 7.58
N ASP A 409 21.50 23.61 8.43
CA ASP A 409 21.42 24.09 9.81
C ASP A 409 20.97 22.98 10.77
N VAL A 410 20.99 23.24 12.09
CA VAL A 410 20.65 22.23 13.11
C VAL A 410 19.31 21.54 12.79
N ASP A 411 19.33 20.21 12.68
CA ASP A 411 18.19 19.34 12.36
C ASP A 411 17.57 19.54 10.94
N CYS A 412 18.19 20.32 10.04
CA CYS A 412 17.57 20.67 8.76
C CYS A 412 18.50 20.94 7.55
N GLY A 413 17.91 20.80 6.36
CA GLY A 413 18.53 21.08 5.07
C GLY A 413 19.58 20.04 4.63
N GLY A 414 20.13 20.23 3.44
CA GLY A 414 20.86 19.17 2.73
C GLY A 414 19.91 18.09 2.20
N SER A 415 20.46 17.12 1.47
CA SER A 415 19.67 16.16 0.68
C SER A 415 18.97 15.04 1.47
N ALA A 416 19.18 14.94 2.78
CA ALA A 416 18.65 13.85 3.62
C ALA A 416 17.70 14.31 4.74
N CYS A 417 17.58 15.61 4.99
CA CYS A 417 16.82 16.17 6.11
C CYS A 417 15.67 17.08 5.65
N PRO A 418 14.68 17.36 6.52
CA PRO A 418 13.62 18.31 6.22
C PRO A 418 14.19 19.68 5.88
N ALA A 419 13.58 20.39 4.91
CA ALA A 419 14.03 21.73 4.55
C ALA A 419 13.82 22.72 5.72
N CYS A 420 14.77 23.62 5.90
CA CYS A 420 14.82 24.59 6.98
C CYS A 420 13.75 25.70 6.87
N ALA A 421 13.40 26.29 8.01
CA ALA A 421 12.56 27.49 8.08
C ALA A 421 13.33 28.77 7.69
N ASN A 422 12.61 29.85 7.37
CA ASN A 422 13.22 31.16 7.09
C ASN A 422 14.04 31.65 8.30
N GLY A 423 15.24 32.17 8.05
CA GLY A 423 16.21 32.60 9.06
C GLY A 423 17.28 31.57 9.43
N ALA A 424 17.12 30.31 9.04
CA ALA A 424 18.12 29.25 9.21
C ALA A 424 19.19 29.26 8.11
N ALA A 425 20.33 28.61 8.35
CA ALA A 425 21.44 28.52 7.40
C ALA A 425 21.23 27.49 6.26
N CYS A 426 21.78 27.79 5.08
CA CYS A 426 21.61 26.99 3.87
C CYS A 426 22.84 27.08 2.94
N LYS A 427 22.92 26.19 1.95
CA LYS A 427 23.91 26.18 0.85
C LYS A 427 23.25 26.29 -0.52
N VAL A 428 22.08 25.69 -0.70
CA VAL A 428 21.30 25.64 -1.95
C VAL A 428 19.81 25.89 -1.66
N GLY A 429 19.04 26.26 -2.68
CA GLY A 429 17.61 26.59 -2.53
C GLY A 429 16.79 25.48 -1.86
N SER A 430 17.01 24.22 -2.24
CA SER A 430 16.31 23.04 -1.71
C SER A 430 16.53 22.78 -0.20
N ASP A 431 17.52 23.44 0.41
CA ASP A 431 17.71 23.39 1.87
C ASP A 431 16.62 24.16 2.62
N CYS A 432 15.82 24.97 1.93
CA CYS A 432 14.87 25.92 2.51
C CYS A 432 13.42 25.59 2.13
N THR A 433 12.49 25.72 3.09
CA THR A 433 11.04 25.60 2.86
C THR A 433 10.50 26.60 1.83
N SER A 434 11.17 27.75 1.65
CA SER A 434 10.90 28.73 0.60
C SER A 434 11.46 28.37 -0.77
N ASN A 435 12.32 27.36 -0.87
CA ASN A 435 13.27 27.11 -1.96
C ASN A 435 14.29 28.24 -2.23
N THR A 436 14.36 29.28 -1.39
CA THR A 436 15.23 30.45 -1.60
C THR A 436 16.31 30.55 -0.54
N CYS A 437 17.55 30.21 -0.93
CA CYS A 437 18.75 30.39 -0.11
C CYS A 437 19.53 31.62 -0.59
N THR A 438 19.57 32.69 0.20
CA THR A 438 20.25 33.95 -0.14
C THR A 438 21.25 34.32 0.95
N SER A 439 22.49 34.66 0.58
CA SER A 439 23.59 34.91 1.53
C SER A 439 23.75 33.81 2.59
N ALA A 440 23.63 32.54 2.15
CA ALA A 440 23.64 31.34 3.01
C ALA A 440 22.58 31.30 4.13
N THR A 441 21.48 32.06 3.99
CA THR A 441 20.32 32.04 4.88
C THR A 441 19.03 31.79 4.09
N CYS A 442 18.11 30.99 4.63
CA CYS A 442 16.79 30.78 4.06
C CYS A 442 15.96 32.06 4.19
N VAL A 443 15.54 32.64 3.07
CA VAL A 443 14.73 33.86 3.04
C VAL A 443 13.29 33.55 2.62
N ALA A 444 12.35 34.39 3.02
CA ALA A 444 10.96 34.26 2.59
C ALA A 444 10.86 34.38 1.05
N PRO A 445 9.97 33.60 0.40
CA PRO A 445 9.83 33.62 -1.05
C PRO A 445 9.40 35.00 -1.54
N SER A 446 10.00 35.49 -2.61
CA SER A 446 9.69 36.80 -3.19
C SER A 446 9.49 36.73 -4.70
N CYS A 447 8.63 37.61 -5.25
CA CYS A 447 8.34 37.71 -6.68
C CYS A 447 9.48 38.37 -7.49
N SER A 448 10.72 38.06 -7.14
CA SER A 448 11.97 38.65 -7.66
C SER A 448 13.23 37.89 -7.20
N ASP A 449 13.11 36.63 -6.76
CA ASP A 449 14.24 35.82 -6.27
C ASP A 449 14.76 34.78 -7.29
N ALA A 450 14.22 34.80 -8.51
CA ALA A 450 14.53 33.89 -9.61
C ALA A 450 14.16 32.42 -9.35
N VAL A 451 13.26 32.15 -8.39
CA VAL A 451 12.70 30.83 -8.10
C VAL A 451 11.20 30.82 -8.40
N LYS A 452 10.62 29.62 -8.61
CA LYS A 452 9.17 29.42 -8.63
C LYS A 452 8.73 28.95 -7.24
N ASN A 453 8.27 29.87 -6.41
CA ASN A 453 7.92 29.64 -5.00
C ASN A 453 6.71 30.50 -4.57
N GLY A 454 6.34 30.45 -3.29
CA GLY A 454 5.28 31.30 -2.75
C GLY A 454 3.94 31.10 -3.47
N THR A 455 3.38 32.17 -4.04
CA THR A 455 2.19 32.11 -4.91
C THR A 455 2.51 32.08 -6.40
N ALA A 456 3.78 32.13 -6.80
CA ALA A 456 4.19 32.32 -8.20
C ALA A 456 3.86 31.12 -9.09
N THR A 457 3.15 31.37 -10.20
CA THR A 457 2.75 30.30 -11.13
C THR A 457 3.81 29.97 -12.18
N ASP A 458 4.75 30.89 -12.43
CA ASP A 458 6.07 30.64 -13.04
C ASP A 458 7.16 31.32 -12.20
N THR A 459 8.43 31.26 -12.59
CA THR A 459 9.54 31.98 -11.93
C THR A 459 9.22 33.48 -11.82
N ASP A 460 9.21 33.99 -10.58
CA ASP A 460 8.88 35.39 -10.20
C ASP A 460 7.51 35.96 -10.65
N CYS A 461 6.61 35.18 -11.28
CA CYS A 461 5.39 35.74 -11.88
C CYS A 461 4.11 34.91 -11.73
N GLY A 462 2.98 35.61 -11.82
CA GLY A 462 1.62 35.06 -11.73
C GLY A 462 1.20 34.71 -10.30
N GLY A 463 -0.10 34.44 -10.09
CA GLY A 463 -0.64 34.06 -8.79
C GLY A 463 -0.69 35.19 -7.77
N GLY A 464 -1.78 35.97 -7.80
CA GLY A 464 -2.24 36.82 -6.69
C GLY A 464 -1.34 38.03 -6.33
N THR A 465 -0.22 37.76 -5.66
CA THR A 465 0.70 38.80 -5.14
C THR A 465 1.85 39.13 -6.08
N CYS A 466 2.23 38.21 -6.98
CA CYS A 466 3.32 38.44 -7.94
C CYS A 466 2.86 39.11 -9.23
N ALA A 467 3.80 39.76 -9.92
CA ALA A 467 3.53 40.46 -11.16
C ALA A 467 3.05 39.51 -12.27
N LYS A 468 2.14 39.96 -13.14
CA LYS A 468 1.58 39.14 -14.23
C LYS A 468 2.67 38.60 -15.18
N CYS A 469 2.59 37.31 -15.50
CA CYS A 469 3.46 36.61 -16.43
C CYS A 469 3.29 37.07 -17.89
N GLY A 470 4.39 37.03 -18.65
CA GLY A 470 4.39 37.23 -20.11
C GLY A 470 3.94 36.00 -20.89
N ALA A 471 3.93 36.08 -22.23
CA ALA A 471 3.61 34.93 -23.07
C ALA A 471 4.64 33.79 -22.91
N GLY A 472 4.18 32.53 -23.05
CA GLY A 472 4.99 31.31 -22.90
C GLY A 472 5.32 30.92 -21.45
N LYS A 473 4.90 31.71 -20.45
CA LYS A 473 5.10 31.44 -19.03
C LYS A 473 3.92 30.66 -18.42
N SER A 474 4.21 29.84 -17.42
CA SER A 474 3.24 28.99 -16.72
C SER A 474 2.19 29.80 -15.95
N CYS A 475 0.95 29.31 -15.90
CA CYS A 475 -0.17 29.95 -15.20
C CYS A 475 -1.11 28.92 -14.58
N SER A 476 -2.05 29.38 -13.75
CA SER A 476 -3.14 28.58 -13.16
C SER A 476 -4.51 29.22 -13.38
N VAL A 477 -4.57 30.55 -13.50
CA VAL A 477 -5.77 31.31 -13.89
C VAL A 477 -5.44 32.38 -14.93
N ASN A 478 -6.47 32.80 -15.68
CA ASN A 478 -6.36 33.91 -16.65
C ASN A 478 -5.71 35.18 -16.08
N LEU A 479 -5.99 35.50 -14.81
CA LEU A 479 -5.50 36.71 -14.15
C LEU A 479 -3.96 36.72 -14.00
N ASP A 480 -3.30 35.56 -14.00
CA ASP A 480 -1.83 35.44 -13.91
C ASP A 480 -1.12 36.06 -15.11
N CYS A 481 -1.79 36.16 -16.25
CA CYS A 481 -1.20 36.52 -17.53
C CYS A 481 -1.39 38.01 -17.85
N LYS A 482 -0.39 38.63 -18.52
CA LYS A 482 -0.48 40.01 -19.03
C LYS A 482 -1.60 40.16 -20.05
N ALA A 483 -1.70 39.24 -21.01
CA ALA A 483 -2.81 39.09 -21.97
C ALA A 483 -4.10 38.52 -21.34
N ASN A 484 -4.13 38.33 -20.01
CA ASN A 484 -5.29 37.86 -19.25
C ASN A 484 -5.88 36.50 -19.73
N ARG A 485 -5.07 35.66 -20.40
CA ARG A 485 -5.46 34.40 -21.07
C ARG A 485 -4.46 33.28 -20.75
N CYS A 486 -4.93 32.28 -20.01
CA CYS A 486 -4.19 31.10 -19.57
C CYS A 486 -4.81 29.85 -20.21
N THR A 487 -4.04 29.06 -20.97
CA THR A 487 -4.59 27.87 -21.67
C THR A 487 -3.63 26.69 -21.68
N SER A 488 -4.18 25.47 -21.61
CA SER A 488 -3.47 24.22 -21.88
C SER A 488 -3.71 23.77 -23.31
N VAL A 489 -2.64 23.55 -24.08
CA VAL A 489 -2.69 22.91 -25.40
C VAL A 489 -2.26 21.45 -25.27
N GLY A 490 -3.04 20.52 -25.82
CA GLY A 490 -2.65 19.11 -25.94
C GLY A 490 -2.37 18.36 -24.62
N GLY A 491 -2.92 18.83 -23.48
CA GLY A 491 -2.67 18.22 -22.16
C GLY A 491 -1.37 18.68 -21.47
N ALA A 492 -0.64 19.63 -22.06
CA ALA A 492 0.49 20.27 -21.39
C ALA A 492 0.04 21.21 -20.24
N ALA A 493 0.98 21.56 -19.36
CA ALA A 493 0.77 22.58 -18.33
C ALA A 493 0.25 23.90 -18.92
N ALA A 494 -0.67 24.55 -18.22
CA ALA A 494 -1.29 25.77 -18.72
C ALA A 494 -0.27 26.91 -18.81
N THR A 495 -0.26 27.62 -19.93
CA THR A 495 0.63 28.75 -20.17
C THR A 495 -0.13 29.99 -20.60
N CYS A 496 0.44 31.14 -20.29
CA CYS A 496 -0.01 32.43 -20.77
C CYS A 496 0.25 32.50 -22.28
N VAL A 497 -0.82 32.59 -23.06
CA VAL A 497 -0.74 32.78 -24.50
C VAL A 497 -0.83 34.29 -24.77
N GLY A 498 0.10 34.80 -25.58
CA GLY A 498 0.01 36.18 -26.08
C GLY A 498 -1.12 36.31 -27.10
N ASP A 499 -1.43 37.52 -27.51
CA ASP A 499 -2.63 37.77 -28.33
C ASP A 499 -2.55 37.15 -29.74
N CYS A 500 -1.33 36.88 -30.23
CA CYS A 500 -1.01 36.57 -31.63
C CYS A 500 -1.42 35.19 -32.23
N PRO A 501 -1.83 34.18 -31.46
CA PRO A 501 -2.44 32.96 -32.02
C PRO A 501 -3.76 32.69 -31.30
N ASN A 502 -4.76 33.52 -31.57
CA ASN A 502 -6.05 33.52 -30.88
C ASN A 502 -7.27 33.24 -31.78
N GLY A 503 -7.10 33.31 -33.11
CA GLY A 503 -8.13 33.04 -34.12
C GLY A 503 -8.98 34.24 -34.51
N THR A 504 -8.62 35.44 -34.07
CA THR A 504 -9.28 36.71 -34.42
C THR A 504 -8.24 37.75 -34.86
N LYS A 505 -8.66 39.00 -35.12
CA LYS A 505 -7.73 40.10 -35.38
C LYS A 505 -7.85 41.13 -34.25
N ASP A 506 -6.88 41.15 -33.33
CA ASP A 506 -6.84 42.11 -32.23
C ASP A 506 -5.41 42.59 -31.89
N GLY A 507 -5.22 43.16 -30.69
CA GLY A 507 -3.93 43.66 -30.23
C GLY A 507 -3.25 44.65 -31.19
N ALA A 508 -2.10 44.24 -31.73
CA ALA A 508 -1.27 45.01 -32.66
C ALA A 508 -1.28 44.43 -34.10
N GLU A 509 -2.16 43.48 -34.40
CA GLU A 509 -2.12 42.65 -35.60
C GLU A 509 -2.49 43.39 -36.88
N THR A 510 -1.89 43.00 -38.01
CA THR A 510 -2.27 43.53 -39.33
C THR A 510 -3.20 42.62 -40.12
N ASP A 511 -3.23 41.31 -39.81
CA ASP A 511 -4.25 40.35 -40.21
C ASP A 511 -4.44 39.31 -39.07
N VAL A 512 -5.47 38.47 -39.14
CA VAL A 512 -5.74 37.42 -38.13
C VAL A 512 -4.49 36.58 -37.89
N ASP A 513 -4.07 36.54 -36.61
CA ASP A 513 -2.89 35.83 -36.09
C ASP A 513 -1.53 36.24 -36.71
N CYS A 514 -1.41 37.43 -37.34
CA CYS A 514 -0.13 37.87 -37.93
C CYS A 514 0.07 39.38 -38.15
N GLY A 515 1.35 39.76 -38.29
CA GLY A 515 1.82 41.11 -38.61
C GLY A 515 1.72 42.09 -37.45
N GLY A 516 2.38 43.25 -37.55
CA GLY A 516 2.62 44.12 -36.41
C GLY A 516 3.84 43.67 -35.58
N GLY A 517 4.52 44.62 -34.94
CA GLY A 517 5.88 44.44 -34.42
C GLY A 517 6.10 43.39 -33.32
N THR A 518 5.03 42.86 -32.72
CA THR A 518 5.07 41.81 -31.68
C THR A 518 4.71 40.42 -32.21
N CYS A 519 4.32 40.31 -33.48
CA CYS A 519 3.64 39.14 -34.04
C CYS A 519 4.48 38.39 -35.09
N ALA A 520 4.07 37.15 -35.39
CA ALA A 520 4.62 36.41 -36.51
C ALA A 520 4.28 37.12 -37.82
N LYS A 521 5.21 37.16 -38.78
CA LYS A 521 4.97 37.85 -40.05
C LYS A 521 3.92 37.13 -40.90
N CYS A 522 3.09 37.92 -41.57
CA CYS A 522 2.05 37.45 -42.48
C CYS A 522 2.59 36.86 -43.80
N SER A 523 1.91 35.83 -44.30
CA SER A 523 2.12 35.22 -45.63
C SER A 523 1.70 36.15 -46.78
N ASP A 524 2.01 35.78 -48.03
CA ASP A 524 1.50 36.52 -49.21
C ASP A 524 -0.04 36.55 -49.22
N GLY A 525 -0.62 37.68 -49.67
CA GLY A 525 -2.06 37.88 -49.75
C GLY A 525 -2.77 38.26 -48.44
N LYS A 526 -2.07 38.20 -47.30
CA LYS A 526 -2.55 38.69 -45.99
C LYS A 526 -2.36 40.21 -45.84
N ALA A 527 -3.12 40.84 -44.95
CA ALA A 527 -3.11 42.28 -44.73
C ALA A 527 -1.90 42.79 -43.91
N CYS A 528 -1.41 43.98 -44.27
CA CYS A 528 -0.20 44.59 -43.71
C CYS A 528 -0.29 46.13 -43.66
N THR A 529 0.61 46.74 -42.88
CA THR A 529 0.81 48.20 -42.83
C THR A 529 2.20 48.60 -43.31
N THR A 530 3.18 47.72 -43.17
CA THR A 530 4.60 47.92 -43.44
C THR A 530 5.22 46.65 -44.03
N GLY A 531 6.35 46.78 -44.75
CA GLY A 531 7.08 45.60 -45.25
C GLY A 531 7.59 44.66 -44.14
N SER A 532 7.78 45.19 -42.93
CA SER A 532 8.12 44.43 -41.71
C SER A 532 7.07 43.38 -41.36
N ASP A 533 5.79 43.64 -41.64
CA ASP A 533 4.66 42.76 -41.30
C ASP A 533 4.65 41.48 -42.16
N CYS A 534 5.39 41.44 -43.26
CA CYS A 534 5.29 40.41 -44.30
C CYS A 534 6.51 39.48 -44.34
N LEU A 535 6.28 38.17 -44.48
CA LEU A 535 7.35 37.18 -44.76
C LEU A 535 8.08 37.50 -46.07
N THR A 536 7.38 38.08 -47.04
CA THR A 536 7.92 38.58 -48.32
C THR A 536 8.70 39.90 -48.18
N GLY A 537 8.73 40.51 -46.99
CA GLY A 537 9.38 41.79 -46.71
C GLY A 537 8.75 43.02 -47.38
N THR A 538 7.67 42.86 -48.16
CA THR A 538 7.08 43.93 -48.96
C THR A 538 5.55 43.97 -48.80
N CYS A 539 5.04 45.15 -48.43
CA CYS A 539 3.61 45.43 -48.27
C CYS A 539 3.16 46.36 -49.41
N VAL A 540 2.23 45.91 -50.25
CA VAL A 540 1.79 46.60 -51.46
C VAL A 540 0.28 46.78 -51.41
N SER A 541 -0.19 48.02 -51.43
CA SER A 541 -1.62 48.37 -51.32
C SER A 541 -2.32 47.73 -50.11
N GLY A 542 -1.61 47.60 -48.99
CA GLY A 542 -2.13 47.00 -47.75
C GLY A 542 -2.14 45.47 -47.71
N LEU A 543 -1.59 44.79 -48.73
CA LEU A 543 -1.43 43.33 -48.77
C LEU A 543 0.04 42.93 -48.90
N CYS A 544 0.44 41.87 -48.20
CA CYS A 544 1.76 41.28 -48.35
C CYS A 544 1.91 40.72 -49.76
N ARG A 545 2.93 41.18 -50.48
CA ARG A 545 3.24 40.73 -51.85
C ARG A 545 4.73 40.44 -52.00
N ALA A 546 5.05 39.33 -52.62
CA ALA A 546 6.40 39.01 -53.07
C ALA A 546 6.79 39.82 -54.31
N ARG A 547 8.08 40.16 -54.48
CA ARG A 547 8.55 40.83 -55.70
C ARG A 547 8.87 39.83 -56.81
N SER A 548 9.13 38.57 -56.47
CA SER A 548 9.47 37.50 -57.39
C SER A 548 8.90 36.16 -56.93
N CYS A 549 8.88 35.15 -57.81
CA CYS A 549 8.62 33.78 -57.39
C CYS A 549 9.68 33.25 -56.41
N LYS A 550 10.90 33.83 -56.41
CA LYS A 550 11.96 33.49 -55.45
C LYS A 550 11.64 33.99 -54.04
N ASP A 551 11.13 35.21 -53.91
CA ASP A 551 10.67 35.77 -52.64
C ASP A 551 9.57 34.89 -52.03
N LEU A 552 8.59 34.43 -52.83
CA LEU A 552 7.57 33.46 -52.38
C LEU A 552 8.19 32.14 -51.90
N LYS A 553 9.16 31.60 -52.64
CA LYS A 553 9.81 30.31 -52.32
C LYS A 553 10.71 30.40 -51.08
N VAL A 554 11.30 31.57 -50.80
CA VAL A 554 12.07 31.84 -49.58
C VAL A 554 11.14 32.07 -48.38
N ALA A 555 10.04 32.82 -48.57
CA ALA A 555 9.04 33.05 -47.53
C ALA A 555 8.29 31.77 -47.12
N ALA A 556 8.05 30.86 -48.06
CA ALA A 556 7.37 29.58 -47.84
C ALA A 556 8.01 28.47 -48.72
N PRO A 557 9.00 27.72 -48.19
CA PRO A 557 9.71 26.68 -48.94
C PRO A 557 8.83 25.54 -49.47
N THR A 558 7.67 25.29 -48.85
CA THR A 558 6.69 24.27 -49.26
C THR A 558 5.71 24.73 -50.34
N THR A 559 5.77 25.99 -50.78
CA THR A 559 4.88 26.52 -51.85
C THR A 559 5.00 25.68 -53.14
N PRO A 560 3.88 25.21 -53.72
CA PRO A 560 3.86 24.44 -54.97
C PRO A 560 3.90 25.33 -56.22
N SER A 561 4.18 24.73 -57.37
CA SER A 561 4.17 25.42 -58.66
C SER A 561 2.74 25.77 -59.10
N GLY A 562 2.53 26.97 -59.65
CA GLY A 562 1.19 27.50 -59.93
C GLY A 562 1.17 28.98 -60.29
N VAL A 563 -0.02 29.58 -60.39
CA VAL A 563 -0.19 31.01 -60.69
C VAL A 563 -0.22 31.82 -59.40
N TYR A 564 0.65 32.83 -59.30
CA TYR A 564 0.75 33.72 -58.14
C TYR A 564 0.71 35.19 -58.56
N VAL A 565 0.44 36.08 -57.60
CA VAL A 565 0.54 37.53 -57.78
C VAL A 565 1.89 37.99 -57.22
N ILE A 566 2.71 38.64 -58.06
CA ILE A 566 3.96 39.28 -57.63
C ILE A 566 3.90 40.79 -57.88
N SER A 567 4.72 41.56 -57.18
CA SER A 567 4.88 43.00 -57.39
C SER A 567 6.36 43.39 -57.51
N PRO A 568 6.97 43.29 -58.71
CA PRO A 568 8.43 43.35 -58.87
C PRO A 568 9.07 44.65 -58.37
N ASN A 569 8.43 45.78 -58.65
CA ASN A 569 8.84 47.12 -58.21
C ASN A 569 8.23 47.54 -56.86
N GLY A 570 7.47 46.67 -56.19
CA GLY A 570 6.76 46.99 -54.95
C GLY A 570 5.55 47.93 -55.09
N THR A 571 5.07 48.20 -56.31
CA THR A 571 3.88 49.04 -56.55
C THR A 571 2.91 48.44 -57.57
N THR A 572 3.43 47.93 -58.69
CA THR A 572 2.66 47.28 -59.75
C THR A 572 2.49 45.81 -59.41
N SER A 573 1.27 45.30 -59.29
CA SER A 573 1.00 43.88 -59.08
C SER A 573 0.61 43.19 -60.39
N THR A 574 1.14 42.00 -60.66
CA THR A 574 0.88 41.19 -61.86
C THR A 574 0.68 39.72 -61.50
N GLN A 575 -0.06 38.97 -62.32
CA GLN A 575 -0.06 37.51 -62.25
C GLN A 575 1.10 36.93 -63.07
N VAL A 576 1.73 35.89 -62.54
CA VAL A 576 2.81 35.11 -63.18
C VAL A 576 2.60 33.62 -62.86
N TYR A 577 3.15 32.73 -63.70
CA TYR A 577 3.35 31.34 -63.28
C TYR A 577 4.68 31.26 -62.54
N CYS A 578 4.66 30.62 -61.37
CA CYS A 578 5.86 30.29 -60.61
C CYS A 578 6.14 28.78 -60.69
N ASP A 579 7.33 28.40 -61.14
CA ASP A 579 7.84 27.04 -60.91
C ASP A 579 8.61 27.02 -59.58
N MET A 580 8.06 26.28 -58.63
CA MET A 580 8.57 26.11 -57.26
C MET A 580 9.24 24.74 -57.06
N THR A 581 9.52 24.02 -58.14
CA THR A 581 10.03 22.64 -58.17
C THR A 581 11.41 22.53 -58.83
N THR A 582 11.57 23.10 -60.03
CA THR A 582 12.75 22.90 -60.88
C THR A 582 13.98 23.63 -60.35
N ASP A 583 15.15 22.97 -60.26
CA ASP A 583 16.38 23.54 -59.69
C ASP A 583 16.16 24.20 -58.29
N GLY A 584 15.33 23.58 -57.44
CA GLY A 584 14.94 24.12 -56.12
C GLY A 584 13.89 25.24 -56.17
N GLY A 585 13.42 25.63 -57.35
CA GLY A 585 12.28 26.50 -57.57
C GLY A 585 12.53 28.00 -57.37
N GLY A 586 11.42 28.74 -57.46
CA GLY A 586 11.38 30.20 -57.39
C GLY A 586 11.47 30.88 -58.76
N TRP A 587 11.25 30.15 -59.85
CA TRP A 587 11.34 30.68 -61.22
C TRP A 587 10.08 31.43 -61.61
N THR A 588 10.24 32.62 -62.18
CA THR A 588 9.18 33.50 -62.65
C THR A 588 9.03 33.37 -64.17
N LEU A 589 7.91 32.83 -64.64
CA LEU A 589 7.65 32.66 -66.08
C LEU A 589 7.54 34.02 -66.79
N PHE A 590 8.20 34.16 -67.96
CA PHE A 590 8.13 35.35 -68.82
C PHE A 590 7.44 35.10 -70.17
N SER A 591 7.73 33.99 -70.86
CA SER A 591 7.21 33.73 -72.22
C SER A 591 7.23 32.24 -72.57
N ILE A 592 6.19 31.74 -73.24
CA ILE A 592 6.07 30.35 -73.74
C ILE A 592 5.80 30.37 -75.26
N ASN A 593 6.46 29.47 -75.99
CA ASN A 593 6.35 29.22 -77.44
C ASN A 593 6.84 30.36 -78.36
N GLY A 594 6.88 30.08 -79.66
CA GLY A 594 7.23 31.03 -80.73
C GLY A 594 5.99 31.68 -81.37
N ASP A 595 6.24 32.65 -82.27
CA ASP A 595 5.30 33.53 -82.98
C ASP A 595 3.81 33.13 -82.99
N VAL A 596 3.04 33.69 -82.06
CA VAL A 596 1.57 33.53 -82.00
C VAL A 596 0.89 34.58 -82.87
N THR A 597 0.07 34.14 -83.82
CA THR A 597 -0.75 35.05 -84.63
C THR A 597 -2.02 35.44 -83.89
N ILE A 598 -2.15 36.71 -83.52
CA ILE A 598 -3.33 37.31 -82.87
C ILE A 598 -4.07 38.24 -83.85
N ALA A 599 -5.31 38.63 -83.51
CA ALA A 599 -6.16 39.45 -84.39
C ALA A 599 -5.58 40.85 -84.71
N SER A 600 -4.58 41.31 -83.95
CA SER A 600 -3.84 42.56 -84.16
C SER A 600 -2.49 42.40 -84.87
N GLY A 601 -2.10 41.18 -85.26
CA GLY A 601 -0.85 40.87 -85.97
C GLY A 601 -0.12 39.64 -85.42
N THR A 602 1.06 39.34 -85.96
CA THR A 602 1.93 38.28 -85.39
C THR A 602 2.65 38.81 -84.15
N CYS A 603 2.34 38.22 -83.00
CA CYS A 603 3.07 38.47 -81.77
C CYS A 603 4.31 37.59 -81.71
N ALA A 604 5.46 38.17 -82.05
CA ALA A 604 6.74 37.52 -81.84
C ALA A 604 7.07 37.48 -80.34
N HIS A 605 7.52 36.33 -79.85
CA HIS A 605 7.74 36.05 -78.43
C HIS A 605 9.05 36.66 -77.88
N ARG A 606 9.14 37.98 -77.96
CA ARG A 606 10.33 38.76 -77.58
C ARG A 606 10.42 38.95 -76.07
N LEU A 607 11.57 38.60 -75.49
CA LEU A 607 12.01 39.13 -74.20
C LEU A 607 12.50 40.57 -74.43
N LYS A 608 11.64 41.58 -74.29
CA LYS A 608 12.04 42.98 -74.47
C LYS A 608 11.10 43.94 -73.73
N SER A 609 11.60 45.13 -73.41
CA SER A 609 10.86 46.16 -72.65
C SER A 609 9.60 46.69 -73.35
N ASP A 610 9.54 46.61 -74.68
CA ASP A 610 8.37 46.97 -75.50
C ASP A 610 7.67 45.73 -76.12
N ALA A 611 7.75 44.57 -75.46
CA ALA A 611 6.98 43.39 -75.83
C ALA A 611 5.46 43.60 -75.59
N PRO A 612 4.58 43.31 -76.56
CA PRO A 612 3.13 43.32 -76.35
C PRO A 612 2.69 42.19 -75.42
N ALA A 613 1.48 42.33 -74.85
CA ALA A 613 0.83 41.29 -74.05
C ALA A 613 0.13 40.28 -74.98
N CYS A 614 0.45 39.00 -74.87
CA CYS A 614 0.00 37.98 -75.83
C CYS A 614 -0.36 36.65 -75.15
N GLY A 615 -1.27 35.89 -75.78
CA GLY A 615 -1.73 34.60 -75.28
C GLY A 615 -2.95 34.68 -74.36
N SER A 616 -3.09 33.73 -73.44
CA SER A 616 -4.19 33.67 -72.47
C SER A 616 -4.12 34.79 -71.41
N SER A 617 -5.26 35.21 -70.86
CA SER A 617 -5.32 36.22 -69.80
C SER A 617 -4.73 35.77 -68.46
N LEU A 618 -4.54 34.46 -68.27
CA LEU A 618 -3.87 33.86 -67.11
C LEU A 618 -2.59 33.13 -67.56
N PRO A 619 -1.51 33.18 -66.76
CA PRO A 619 -0.29 32.39 -66.99
C PRO A 619 -0.58 30.89 -66.93
N SER A 620 -0.13 30.12 -67.92
CA SER A 620 -0.26 28.66 -67.92
C SER A 620 0.82 28.00 -68.77
N LEU A 621 1.39 26.88 -68.29
CA LEU A 621 2.34 26.05 -69.05
C LEU A 621 1.71 25.31 -70.24
N THR A 622 0.38 25.18 -70.28
CA THR A 622 -0.37 24.42 -71.29
C THR A 622 -1.01 25.28 -72.38
N ALA A 623 -0.95 26.61 -72.24
CA ALA A 623 -1.44 27.58 -73.21
C ALA A 623 -0.29 28.52 -73.61
N ASP A 624 -0.47 29.25 -74.70
CA ASP A 624 0.51 30.26 -75.13
C ASP A 624 0.34 31.51 -74.27
N TRP A 625 1.43 32.09 -73.77
CA TRP A 625 1.41 33.19 -72.81
C TRP A 625 2.71 33.98 -72.82
N GLN A 626 2.61 35.31 -72.71
CA GLN A 626 3.74 36.23 -72.62
C GLN A 626 3.44 37.39 -71.66
N LEU A 627 4.32 37.62 -70.70
CA LEU A 627 4.27 38.76 -69.78
C LEU A 627 4.51 40.07 -70.56
N PRO A 628 3.76 41.17 -70.31
CA PRO A 628 3.97 42.43 -71.05
C PRO A 628 5.38 43.01 -70.80
N GLY A 629 6.01 43.61 -71.81
CA GLY A 629 7.35 44.19 -71.70
C GLY A 629 7.49 45.27 -70.64
N SER A 630 6.41 46.04 -70.42
CA SER A 630 6.27 47.04 -69.35
C SER A 630 6.25 46.45 -67.93
N VAL A 631 6.14 45.13 -67.81
CA VAL A 631 6.22 44.37 -66.55
C VAL A 631 7.48 43.50 -66.51
N GLN A 632 7.91 42.91 -67.64
CA GLN A 632 9.22 42.23 -67.76
C GLN A 632 10.39 43.14 -67.34
N SER A 633 10.35 44.40 -67.77
CA SER A 633 11.38 45.41 -67.42
C SER A 633 11.42 45.79 -65.94
N LEU A 634 10.39 45.46 -65.15
CA LEU A 634 10.35 45.67 -63.71
C LEU A 634 10.95 44.50 -62.90
N VAL A 635 11.17 43.35 -63.54
CA VAL A 635 11.72 42.16 -62.89
C VAL A 635 13.23 42.12 -63.09
N SER A 636 13.97 42.18 -61.98
CA SER A 636 15.41 41.91 -61.95
C SER A 636 15.70 40.43 -61.76
N PHE A 637 16.68 39.88 -62.48
CA PHE A 637 17.06 38.47 -62.43
C PHE A 637 18.57 38.26 -62.57
N LYS A 638 19.06 37.12 -62.08
CA LYS A 638 20.46 36.67 -62.25
C LYS A 638 20.54 35.26 -62.85
N GLU A 639 19.52 34.44 -62.72
CA GLU A 639 19.46 33.13 -63.37
C GLU A 639 18.31 33.10 -64.39
N ILE A 640 18.50 32.37 -65.48
CA ILE A 640 17.49 32.11 -66.51
C ILE A 640 17.34 30.59 -66.66
N LEU A 641 16.11 30.09 -66.63
CA LEU A 641 15.75 28.72 -66.96
C LEU A 641 15.22 28.69 -68.39
N VAL A 642 15.90 27.95 -69.26
CA VAL A 642 15.44 27.59 -70.60
C VAL A 642 15.11 26.10 -70.57
N ALA A 643 13.87 25.73 -70.87
CA ALA A 643 13.43 24.35 -70.74
C ALA A 643 12.31 23.99 -71.73
N ALA A 644 12.23 22.71 -72.05
CA ALA A 644 11.27 22.11 -72.97
C ALA A 644 10.28 21.23 -72.21
N TYR A 645 8.99 21.50 -72.36
CA TYR A 645 7.89 20.79 -71.69
C TYR A 645 7.07 19.98 -72.70
N THR A 646 6.58 18.83 -72.26
CA THR A 646 5.58 18.01 -72.96
C THR A 646 4.19 18.30 -72.42
N THR A 647 3.15 18.21 -73.25
CA THR A 647 1.76 18.15 -72.75
C THR A 647 1.50 16.79 -72.10
N PRO A 648 1.03 16.68 -70.84
CA PRO A 648 0.41 17.73 -70.02
C PRO A 648 1.30 18.26 -68.87
N GLY A 649 2.29 19.12 -69.18
CA GLY A 649 3.01 19.96 -68.21
C GLY A 649 4.29 19.37 -67.61
N PHE A 650 4.86 18.31 -68.17
CA PHE A 650 6.10 17.69 -67.68
C PHE A 650 7.34 18.19 -68.41
N ILE A 651 8.40 18.51 -67.67
CA ILE A 651 9.71 18.90 -68.20
C ILE A 651 10.37 17.69 -68.88
N ALA A 652 10.81 17.86 -70.12
CA ALA A 652 11.59 16.87 -70.86
C ALA A 652 13.10 17.16 -70.80
N ALA A 653 13.49 18.44 -70.92
CA ALA A 653 14.86 18.90 -70.77
C ALA A 653 14.89 20.31 -70.15
N ALA A 654 15.91 20.63 -69.35
CA ALA A 654 16.05 21.93 -68.71
C ALA A 654 17.52 22.32 -68.46
N SER A 655 17.86 23.55 -68.85
CA SER A 655 19.20 24.13 -68.66
C SER A 655 19.11 25.53 -68.07
N LYS A 656 20.02 25.80 -67.13
CA LYS A 656 20.11 27.07 -66.41
C LYS A 656 21.26 27.90 -66.95
N LEU A 657 20.99 29.14 -67.31
CA LEU A 657 21.99 30.15 -67.67
C LEU A 657 22.19 31.09 -66.48
N THR A 658 23.41 31.19 -65.97
CA THR A 658 23.75 32.08 -64.85
C THR A 658 24.44 33.34 -65.37
N LEU A 659 23.92 34.51 -65.00
CA LEU A 659 24.46 35.82 -65.37
C LEU A 659 25.62 36.23 -64.44
N SER A 660 26.59 36.94 -65.00
CA SER A 660 27.69 37.55 -64.22
C SER A 660 27.19 38.58 -63.19
N ALA A 661 26.17 39.35 -63.54
CA ALA A 661 25.50 40.34 -62.67
C ALA A 661 23.97 40.24 -62.80
N THR A 662 23.25 40.72 -61.77
CA THR A 662 21.79 40.86 -61.83
C THR A 662 21.42 41.94 -62.85
N THR A 663 20.45 41.67 -63.71
CA THR A 663 20.00 42.56 -64.80
C THR A 663 18.46 42.64 -64.87
N THR A 664 17.93 43.51 -65.73
CA THR A 664 16.51 43.65 -66.07
C THR A 664 16.31 43.51 -67.58
N VAL A 665 15.08 43.26 -68.04
CA VAL A 665 14.81 43.17 -69.49
C VAL A 665 14.99 44.54 -70.18
N GLY A 666 16.06 44.66 -70.97
CA GLY A 666 16.42 45.82 -71.79
C GLY A 666 17.39 45.41 -72.91
N THR A 667 18.06 46.36 -73.56
CA THR A 667 19.03 46.10 -74.64
C THR A 667 20.48 45.95 -74.12
N GLY A 668 21.25 45.02 -74.70
CA GLY A 668 22.66 44.82 -74.35
C GLY A 668 23.19 43.43 -74.72
N THR A 669 24.43 43.14 -74.32
CA THR A 669 25.09 41.84 -74.47
C THR A 669 25.69 41.42 -73.14
N PHE A 670 25.51 40.15 -72.76
CA PHE A 670 26.00 39.60 -71.50
C PHE A 670 26.55 38.18 -71.69
N THR A 671 27.56 37.83 -70.88
CA THR A 671 28.08 36.46 -70.82
C THR A 671 27.28 35.64 -69.81
N VAL A 672 26.91 34.42 -70.20
CA VAL A 672 26.26 33.44 -69.32
C VAL A 672 27.19 32.25 -69.06
N VAL A 673 26.97 31.58 -67.93
CA VAL A 673 27.51 30.24 -67.66
C VAL A 673 26.34 29.25 -67.67
N PRO A 674 26.27 28.30 -68.63
CA PRO A 674 25.25 27.26 -68.62
C PRO A 674 25.54 26.20 -67.55
N THR A 675 24.49 25.62 -66.97
CA THR A 675 24.56 24.50 -66.03
C THR A 675 23.31 23.65 -66.19
N GLY A 676 23.48 22.33 -66.28
CA GLY A 676 22.38 21.39 -66.48
C GLY A 676 21.54 21.25 -65.22
N VAL A 677 20.22 21.14 -65.38
CA VAL A 677 19.31 20.85 -64.27
C VAL A 677 19.26 19.32 -64.04
N SER A 678 19.06 18.90 -62.79
CA SER A 678 19.14 17.48 -62.39
C SER A 678 18.17 16.60 -63.19
N GLY A 679 18.70 15.75 -64.07
CA GLY A 679 17.94 14.81 -64.90
C GLY A 679 18.20 14.93 -66.41
N SER A 680 18.78 16.05 -66.88
CA SER A 680 19.12 16.25 -68.30
C SER A 680 20.60 15.90 -68.59
N PRO A 681 20.90 15.23 -69.72
CA PRO A 681 22.28 14.89 -70.10
C PRO A 681 22.99 16.07 -70.78
N LEU A 682 23.84 16.80 -70.04
CA LEU A 682 24.84 17.67 -70.66
C LEU A 682 25.97 16.82 -71.26
N SER A 683 26.06 16.78 -72.59
CA SER A 683 27.17 16.15 -73.33
C SER A 683 28.09 17.18 -74.00
N CYS A 684 28.51 18.20 -73.24
CA CYS A 684 29.50 19.18 -73.68
C CYS A 684 30.92 18.65 -73.40
N ALA A 685 31.61 18.14 -74.43
CA ALA A 685 32.91 17.48 -74.30
C ALA A 685 34.07 18.28 -74.93
N ASP A 686 34.08 19.60 -74.71
CA ASP A 686 35.06 20.54 -75.29
C ASP A 686 35.79 21.38 -74.23
N SER A 687 36.99 21.85 -74.58
CA SER A 687 37.88 22.55 -73.66
C SER A 687 37.39 23.95 -73.24
N GLU A 688 37.62 24.32 -71.97
CA GLU A 688 37.04 25.51 -71.31
C GLU A 688 37.24 26.84 -72.06
N THR A 689 38.34 26.98 -72.81
CA THR A 689 38.67 28.21 -73.56
C THR A 689 37.67 28.52 -74.67
N LEU A 690 37.21 27.51 -75.41
CA LEU A 690 36.19 27.65 -76.46
C LEU A 690 34.79 27.85 -75.89
N PHE A 691 34.52 27.23 -74.72
CA PHE A 691 33.20 27.28 -74.09
C PHE A 691 32.81 28.70 -73.68
N SER A 692 33.73 29.49 -73.13
CA SER A 692 33.47 30.90 -72.73
C SER A 692 33.24 31.86 -73.90
N ALA A 693 33.69 31.51 -75.11
CA ALA A 693 33.47 32.32 -76.31
C ALA A 693 32.06 32.12 -76.88
N ARG A 694 31.53 30.91 -76.80
CA ARG A 694 30.22 30.52 -77.36
C ARG A 694 29.01 30.78 -76.45
N THR A 695 29.22 31.26 -75.22
CA THR A 695 28.16 31.49 -74.22
C THR A 695 27.84 32.98 -74.01
N ARG A 696 27.60 33.70 -75.10
CA ARG A 696 27.06 35.07 -75.06
C ARG A 696 25.57 35.04 -75.36
N VAL A 697 24.83 35.96 -74.72
CA VAL A 697 23.45 36.27 -75.08
C VAL A 697 23.39 37.77 -75.34
N SER A 698 22.76 38.19 -76.43
CA SER A 698 22.54 39.60 -76.71
C SER A 698 21.10 39.86 -77.13
N VAL A 699 20.73 41.13 -77.08
CA VAL A 699 19.38 41.58 -77.36
C VAL A 699 19.38 42.35 -78.67
N ASP A 700 18.85 41.71 -79.71
CA ASP A 700 18.69 42.30 -81.05
C ASP A 700 17.26 42.85 -81.26
N ALA A 701 16.93 43.25 -82.49
CA ALA A 701 15.62 43.80 -82.81
C ALA A 701 14.46 42.77 -82.71
N LYS A 702 14.77 41.47 -82.73
CA LYS A 702 13.87 40.32 -82.74
C LYS A 702 13.77 39.63 -81.38
N GLY A 703 14.77 39.68 -80.51
CA GLY A 703 14.65 39.13 -79.15
C GLY A 703 15.94 39.05 -78.34
N TYR A 704 15.93 38.22 -77.30
CA TYR A 704 17.13 37.71 -76.64
C TYR A 704 17.59 36.50 -77.46
N THR A 705 18.78 36.60 -78.02
CA THR A 705 19.36 35.58 -78.91
C THR A 705 20.65 35.07 -78.29
N VAL A 706 20.85 33.75 -78.28
CA VAL A 706 22.08 33.12 -77.76
C VAL A 706 23.11 33.07 -78.88
N TRP A 707 24.15 33.89 -78.77
CA TRP A 707 25.20 34.01 -79.78
C TRP A 707 26.41 33.15 -79.40
N GLY A 708 26.56 32.03 -80.10
CA GLY A 708 27.86 31.43 -80.34
C GLY A 708 28.37 31.87 -81.71
N GLU A 709 28.99 33.06 -81.81
CA GLU A 709 29.62 33.44 -83.09
C GLU A 709 30.76 32.45 -83.42
N PRO A 710 30.85 31.98 -84.68
CA PRO A 710 32.02 31.28 -85.15
C PRO A 710 33.16 32.29 -85.33
N ASP A 711 34.32 32.01 -84.73
CA ASP A 711 35.54 32.57 -85.31
C ASP A 711 35.75 32.00 -86.73
N SER A 712 36.57 32.67 -87.53
CA SER A 712 36.83 32.28 -88.91
C SER A 712 37.69 31.01 -89.07
N THR A 713 37.80 30.19 -88.02
CA THR A 713 38.49 28.88 -88.02
C THR A 713 37.55 27.70 -87.73
N CYS A 714 36.33 27.97 -87.24
CA CYS A 714 35.34 26.94 -86.90
C CYS A 714 34.64 26.35 -88.14
N THR A 715 35.23 25.32 -88.77
CA THR A 715 34.51 24.47 -89.73
C THR A 715 33.45 23.62 -89.02
N ALA A 716 32.22 23.63 -89.53
CA ALA A 716 31.00 23.12 -88.88
C ALA A 716 31.12 21.78 -88.14
N SER A 717 30.67 21.77 -86.88
CA SER A 717 30.33 20.57 -86.09
C SER A 717 29.47 20.98 -84.88
N ALA A 718 28.25 20.43 -84.80
CA ALA A 718 27.21 20.67 -83.80
C ALA A 718 26.67 22.12 -83.67
N GLY A 719 25.33 22.25 -83.64
CA GLY A 719 24.64 23.52 -83.41
C GLY A 719 24.65 23.96 -81.93
N VAL A 720 23.94 25.06 -81.64
CA VAL A 720 23.86 25.64 -80.29
C VAL A 720 23.14 24.69 -79.31
N ASP A 721 22.12 23.95 -79.77
CA ASP A 721 21.23 23.13 -78.94
C ASP A 721 21.94 21.97 -78.24
N ALA A 722 22.85 21.30 -78.96
CA ALA A 722 23.70 20.23 -78.43
C ALA A 722 24.65 20.74 -77.33
N ASN A 723 25.01 22.03 -77.37
CA ASN A 723 25.83 22.70 -76.35
C ASN A 723 25.01 23.24 -75.17
N LEU A 724 23.68 23.28 -75.29
CA LEU A 724 22.76 23.58 -74.18
C LEU A 724 22.12 22.33 -73.57
N GLY A 725 22.32 21.14 -74.16
CA GLY A 725 21.82 19.86 -73.61
C GLY A 725 20.30 19.72 -73.63
N LEU A 726 19.64 20.33 -74.62
CA LEU A 726 18.17 20.37 -74.73
C LEU A 726 17.59 19.28 -75.65
N ASP A 727 18.45 18.50 -76.33
CA ASP A 727 18.05 17.32 -77.09
C ASP A 727 17.46 16.23 -76.16
N VAL A 728 16.25 15.76 -76.50
CA VAL A 728 15.56 14.68 -75.76
C VAL A 728 15.94 13.33 -76.37
N PRO A 729 16.56 12.38 -75.63
CA PRO A 729 17.10 11.15 -76.21
C PRO A 729 16.00 10.11 -76.58
N GLN A 730 15.48 10.21 -77.80
CA GLN A 730 14.75 9.15 -78.50
C GLN A 730 15.16 9.10 -79.97
N GLY A 731 15.16 7.88 -80.55
CA GLY A 731 15.93 7.52 -81.75
C GLY A 731 15.44 8.05 -83.11
N ASP A 732 14.62 9.10 -83.12
CA ASP A 732 13.87 9.55 -84.31
C ASP A 732 14.45 10.81 -84.97
N GLY A 733 15.52 11.39 -84.42
CA GLY A 733 16.31 12.45 -85.07
C GLY A 733 15.73 13.88 -85.01
N TYR A 734 14.86 14.18 -84.04
CA TYR A 734 14.27 15.51 -83.88
C TYR A 734 15.09 16.42 -82.95
N HIS A 735 15.60 17.52 -83.49
CA HIS A 735 16.16 18.63 -82.70
C HIS A 735 15.07 19.55 -82.15
N PHE A 736 15.42 20.39 -81.16
CA PHE A 736 14.49 21.29 -80.49
C PHE A 736 15.13 22.65 -80.24
N ASP A 737 14.78 23.66 -81.05
CA ASP A 737 15.25 25.05 -80.93
C ASP A 737 14.32 25.86 -80.00
N PRO A 738 14.81 26.37 -78.85
CA PRO A 738 14.10 27.29 -77.97
C PRO A 738 14.57 28.76 -78.12
N GLY A 739 15.44 29.03 -79.09
CA GLY A 739 15.92 30.33 -79.49
C GLY A 739 15.06 30.98 -80.58
N PHE A 740 15.60 32.06 -81.14
CA PHE A 740 15.09 32.74 -82.32
C PHE A 740 16.16 32.67 -83.41
N ASP A 741 16.39 31.50 -84.03
CA ASP A 741 17.00 31.53 -85.36
C ASP A 741 16.00 32.15 -86.36
N THR A 742 16.53 32.84 -87.37
CA THR A 742 15.71 33.62 -88.30
C THR A 742 16.15 33.50 -89.75
N ASN A 743 15.98 32.29 -90.31
CA ASN A 743 15.91 31.95 -91.74
C ASN A 743 17.22 32.02 -92.55
N ASP A 744 18.35 32.46 -91.99
CA ASP A 744 19.60 32.57 -92.77
C ASP A 744 20.38 31.24 -92.86
N ASP A 745 20.05 30.22 -92.06
CA ASP A 745 20.76 28.92 -92.03
C ASP A 745 20.49 27.98 -93.24
N LEU A 746 19.87 28.53 -94.30
CA LEU A 746 19.54 27.85 -95.57
C LEU A 746 20.74 27.30 -96.38
N SER A 747 21.98 27.52 -95.92
CA SER A 747 23.18 26.89 -96.48
C SER A 747 23.62 25.59 -95.78
N CYS A 748 23.04 25.26 -94.63
CA CYS A 748 23.37 24.05 -93.87
C CYS A 748 22.38 22.91 -94.25
N GLY A 749 22.92 21.74 -94.62
CA GLY A 749 22.20 20.66 -95.33
C GLY A 749 21.19 19.84 -94.52
N CYS A 750 20.51 20.41 -93.52
CA CYS A 750 19.48 19.72 -92.73
C CYS A 750 18.12 19.73 -93.46
N VAL A 751 17.73 18.59 -94.02
CA VAL A 751 16.52 18.47 -94.86
C VAL A 751 15.29 18.09 -94.01
N GLY A 752 14.50 19.11 -93.65
CA GLY A 752 13.33 18.98 -92.76
C GLY A 752 13.74 19.00 -91.27
N LEU A 753 12.90 19.42 -90.33
CA LEU A 753 11.48 19.79 -90.37
C LEU A 753 11.25 21.03 -89.46
N TYR A 754 10.14 21.76 -89.45
CA TYR A 754 8.79 21.49 -89.97
C TYR A 754 8.11 22.83 -90.41
N LYS A 755 6.87 23.12 -90.00
CA LYS A 755 6.32 24.48 -89.80
C LYS A 755 5.82 24.60 -88.33
N PRO A 756 5.54 25.80 -87.80
CA PRO A 756 4.99 25.96 -86.44
C PRO A 756 3.67 25.21 -86.18
N SER A 757 2.97 24.77 -87.24
CA SER A 757 1.77 23.92 -87.19
C SER A 757 1.98 22.55 -86.57
N ASP A 758 3.21 22.02 -86.58
CA ASP A 758 3.47 20.59 -86.35
C ASP A 758 4.13 20.30 -84.99
N LEU A 759 4.38 21.32 -84.17
CA LEU A 759 4.90 21.24 -82.79
C LEU A 759 3.84 20.76 -81.76
N GLY A 760 2.96 19.83 -82.16
CA GLY A 760 1.67 19.55 -81.50
C GLY A 760 1.70 19.01 -80.06
N THR A 761 2.87 18.76 -79.45
CA THR A 761 2.99 18.21 -78.08
C THR A 761 4.15 18.75 -77.23
N ARG A 762 5.07 19.57 -77.79
CA ARG A 762 6.30 20.01 -77.10
C ARG A 762 6.44 21.54 -77.18
N ARG A 763 6.75 22.18 -76.05
CA ARG A 763 6.71 23.64 -75.84
C ARG A 763 8.01 24.14 -75.19
N GLY A 764 8.59 25.21 -75.72
CA GLY A 764 9.75 25.91 -75.14
C GLY A 764 9.31 27.15 -74.35
N PHE A 765 10.04 27.52 -73.29
CA PHE A 765 9.75 28.74 -72.53
C PHE A 765 10.98 29.30 -71.82
N TRP A 766 10.83 30.55 -71.38
CA TRP A 766 11.82 31.31 -70.62
C TRP A 766 11.24 31.71 -69.26
N ALA A 767 11.93 31.38 -68.18
CA ALA A 767 11.63 31.83 -66.82
C ALA A 767 12.91 32.32 -66.12
N VAL A 768 12.79 33.20 -65.12
CA VAL A 768 13.95 33.86 -64.49
C VAL A 768 13.90 33.85 -62.96
N ARG A 769 15.06 34.04 -62.31
CA ARG A 769 15.23 33.99 -60.85
C ARG A 769 16.34 34.92 -60.34
#